data_AF-A0A9D9MR32-F1
#
_entry.id   AF-A0A9D9MR32-F1
#
_cell.length_a   1.000
_cell.length_b   1.000
_cell.length_c   1.000
_cell.angle_alpha   90.00
_cell.angle_beta   90.00
_cell.angle_gamma   90.00
#
_symmetry.space_group_name_H-M   'P 1'
#
loop_
_entity.id
_entity.type
_entity.pdbx_description
1 polymer ?
#
loop_
_entity_poly.entity_id
_entity_poly.type
_entity_poly.pdbx_seq_one_letter_code
_entity_poly.pdbx_strand_id
1 'polypeptide(L)'
;MKNLLHTIFFVLSIGTSIFAQHLTISNSGQTGTSGTNWSITGNVLEVIGSGSANVNTSVIVNHLTNTGDLVITVPSLNGTIRNVIISSPITYAGSINRTLTIKSQNHISITSGGNITSSAALLNVVIRACISTGFYDEGNVDMNNVTINTNGGHLWIGGGGADAQWNGLTVGNSSARIWLDDIPGLKLLGCTLNTNGGNIYLSGMSFDTWNSTGSANYGIDLDNSTITSGAGNIALSGQLLGRYTSGFGIFLGARTGNINISATTGSITIVGDGYDSANNGNGIRHALNVAVNSGRNLTISTVSGNISLTGSANFSNSTVNDAEGLLMSSGNTAKSLKITSQTGNISLSGTNTRANTGQYCNGIRLYALDVADAIYIGDDGVNPYTGNITFQADAILQRAINPGAGSIALKTSGTLTIQPFTTAFTYLRAGNSPGTLTFDDDWNFGTATTSLALGKTTNTLALTLMNSMSVNGPLSIYGGALTLNANLTTTNTTTGDILLKGSTITGTGTITVANGKNLSANVSANSTSSNVINGTNASFTKLGTGILTLSASSGYSGLTTISSGTLQFNENKTFSDLSIANSSSLILASNKQFTVTGVLTNNGTLTIESGATFLQGTSLAGTGTYNVKQFVTGAGGATPTGRFWYMGVPVNNLSRATAFGAASASNRLWSWSESGQAWSSQLVDATALTPTTGYSFRTGSDVTLNFTGTS
;
A
#
# COMPACT_ATOMS: atom_id res chain seq x y z
N MET A 1 64.85 69.17 1.67
CA MET A 1 63.65 69.83 2.22
C MET A 1 62.62 68.75 2.53
N LYS A 2 62.22 68.63 3.82
CA LYS A 2 60.92 68.20 4.37
C LYS A 2 60.11 67.16 3.55
N ASN A 3 59.91 65.94 4.02
CA ASN A 3 58.80 65.46 4.89
C ASN A 3 58.60 63.96 4.52
N LEU A 4 58.05 63.02 5.28
CA LEU A 4 57.54 62.86 6.64
C LEU A 4 57.41 61.33 6.83
N LEU A 5 57.74 60.86 8.02
CA LEU A 5 57.54 59.52 8.58
C LEU A 5 56.11 58.98 8.37
N HIS A 6 55.93 57.67 8.12
CA HIS A 6 54.84 56.84 8.69
C HIS A 6 55.23 55.35 8.61
N THR A 7 55.66 54.82 9.75
CA THR A 7 55.73 53.38 10.03
C THR A 7 54.35 52.92 10.50
N ILE A 8 53.77 51.90 9.88
CA ILE A 8 52.68 51.11 10.46
C ILE A 8 53.03 49.63 10.41
N PHE A 9 52.91 49.02 11.58
CA PHE A 9 53.20 47.65 11.98
C PHE A 9 52.63 46.58 11.04
N PHE A 10 53.49 45.68 10.58
CA PHE A 10 53.09 44.39 10.04
C PHE A 10 52.87 43.43 11.22
N VAL A 11 51.61 43.27 11.65
CA VAL A 11 51.24 42.20 12.60
C VAL A 11 51.28 40.88 11.83
N LEU A 12 52.31 40.08 12.08
CA LEU A 12 52.37 38.69 11.65
C LEU A 12 51.26 37.93 12.39
N SER A 13 50.09 37.80 11.76
CA SER A 13 49.06 36.88 12.23
C SER A 13 49.54 35.46 11.95
N ILE A 14 50.18 34.85 12.94
CA ILE A 14 50.39 33.40 12.97
C ILE A 14 49.01 32.81 13.22
N GLY A 15 48.25 32.57 12.15
CA GLY A 15 47.08 31.71 12.21
C GLY A 15 47.55 30.34 12.65
N THR A 16 47.21 29.95 13.88
CA THR A 16 47.35 28.58 14.35
C THR A 16 46.38 27.72 13.53
N SER A 17 46.88 27.13 12.44
CA SER A 17 46.21 26.01 11.80
C SER A 17 46.10 24.90 12.83
N ILE A 18 44.88 24.65 13.28
CA ILE A 18 44.55 23.53 14.16
C ILE A 18 44.79 22.27 13.31
N PHE A 19 45.94 21.61 13.47
CA PHE A 19 46.19 20.35 12.77
C PHE A 19 45.14 19.33 13.22
N ALA A 20 44.31 18.86 12.29
CA ALA A 20 43.37 17.79 12.57
C ALA A 20 44.15 16.52 12.98
N GLN A 21 43.71 15.86 14.05
CA GLN A 21 44.43 14.74 14.66
C GLN A 21 43.76 13.43 14.28
N HIS A 22 44.30 12.74 13.27
CA HIS A 22 43.66 11.57 12.68
C HIS A 22 44.32 10.27 13.12
N LEU A 23 43.51 9.20 13.20
CA LEU A 23 44.02 7.84 13.11
C LEU A 23 43.98 7.41 11.64
N THR A 24 45.13 7.07 11.07
CA THR A 24 45.20 6.40 9.77
C THR A 24 45.58 4.94 9.98
N ILE A 25 44.83 4.02 9.37
CA ILE A 25 45.17 2.59 9.27
C ILE A 25 45.61 2.34 7.83
N SER A 26 46.90 2.06 7.64
CA SER A 26 47.51 1.94 6.32
C SER A 26 48.71 1.00 6.31
N ASN A 27 49.13 0.52 5.14
CA ASN A 27 50.34 -0.32 5.01
C ASN A 27 51.67 0.42 5.30
N SER A 28 51.66 1.76 5.35
CA SER A 28 52.82 2.58 5.73
C SER A 28 52.82 2.98 7.22
N GLY A 29 51.82 2.53 7.99
CA GLY A 29 51.73 2.80 9.42
C GLY A 29 52.80 2.09 10.23
N GLN A 30 52.97 2.52 11.47
CA GLN A 30 53.89 1.95 12.44
C GLN A 30 53.42 0.56 12.89
N THR A 31 54.37 -0.33 13.17
CA THR A 31 54.14 -1.71 13.63
C THR A 31 54.44 -1.84 15.14
N GLY A 32 54.14 -3.00 15.71
CA GLY A 32 54.37 -3.31 17.13
C GLY A 32 53.12 -3.18 17.99
N THR A 33 53.30 -3.08 19.31
CA THR A 33 52.19 -2.88 20.28
C THR A 33 52.01 -1.42 20.69
N SER A 34 52.90 -0.54 20.24
CA SER A 34 52.81 0.91 20.42
C SER A 34 53.58 1.66 19.33
N GLY A 35 53.26 2.94 19.17
CA GLY A 35 53.93 3.83 18.23
C GLY A 35 53.68 5.29 18.56
N THR A 36 53.92 6.15 17.58
CA THR A 36 53.71 7.60 17.74
C THR A 36 52.23 7.88 17.87
N ASN A 37 51.85 8.35 19.06
CA ASN A 37 50.49 8.70 19.42
C ASN A 37 49.49 7.54 19.53
N TRP A 38 49.94 6.29 19.65
CA TRP A 38 49.03 5.15 19.85
C TRP A 38 49.70 4.00 20.62
N SER A 39 48.88 3.20 21.32
CA SER A 39 49.32 1.96 21.96
C SER A 39 48.18 0.96 22.12
N ILE A 40 48.52 -0.32 22.29
CA ILE A 40 47.57 -1.39 22.65
C ILE A 40 47.71 -1.70 24.13
N THR A 41 46.61 -1.59 24.88
CA THR A 41 46.50 -2.02 26.28
C THR A 41 45.36 -3.03 26.41
N GLY A 42 45.68 -4.27 26.80
CA GLY A 42 44.70 -5.36 26.78
C GLY A 42 44.16 -5.58 25.36
N ASN A 43 42.85 -5.46 25.18
CA ASN A 43 42.15 -5.59 23.90
C ASN A 43 41.77 -4.25 23.26
N VAL A 44 42.42 -3.15 23.68
CA VAL A 44 42.10 -1.80 23.21
C VAL A 44 43.32 -1.18 22.54
N LEU A 45 43.19 -0.80 21.27
CA LEU A 45 44.11 0.12 20.60
C LEU A 45 43.59 1.54 20.81
N GLU A 46 44.33 2.32 21.58
CA GLU A 46 43.99 3.69 21.91
C GLU A 46 44.95 4.67 21.24
N VAL A 47 44.39 5.70 20.62
CA VAL A 47 45.15 6.85 20.11
C VAL A 47 45.22 7.91 21.21
N ILE A 48 46.42 8.27 21.65
CA ILE A 48 46.59 9.22 22.76
C ILE A 48 46.01 10.60 22.41
N GLY A 49 45.72 11.40 23.43
CA GLY A 49 45.03 12.69 23.32
C GLY A 49 45.79 13.83 22.62
N SER A 50 46.85 13.56 21.87
CA SER A 50 47.59 14.56 21.10
C SER A 50 48.26 13.96 19.86
N GLY A 51 48.11 14.62 18.71
CA GLY A 51 48.75 14.27 17.44
C GLY A 51 48.04 13.18 16.63
N SER A 52 48.43 13.07 15.36
CA SER A 52 47.96 11.99 14.46
C SER A 52 48.73 10.69 14.71
N ALA A 53 48.04 9.56 14.55
CA ALA A 53 48.63 8.23 14.60
C ALA A 53 48.49 7.55 13.23
N ASN A 54 49.51 6.82 12.81
CA ASN A 54 49.43 5.94 11.64
C ASN A 54 49.81 4.52 12.05
N VAL A 55 48.84 3.61 11.98
CA VAL A 55 48.94 2.23 12.45
C VAL A 55 48.97 1.29 11.26
N ASN A 56 49.91 0.34 11.26
CA ASN A 56 49.98 -0.68 10.23
C ASN A 56 48.80 -1.66 10.33
N THR A 57 48.23 -2.09 9.21
CA THR A 57 47.17 -3.12 9.18
C THR A 57 47.61 -4.42 9.86
N SER A 58 48.89 -4.78 9.79
CA SER A 58 49.45 -5.96 10.48
C SER A 58 49.33 -5.90 12.00
N VAL A 59 49.30 -4.71 12.62
CA VAL A 59 49.09 -4.57 14.07
C VAL A 59 47.72 -5.11 14.46
N ILE A 60 46.69 -4.74 13.70
CA ILE A 60 45.30 -5.15 13.91
C ILE A 60 45.16 -6.64 13.66
N VAL A 61 45.66 -7.13 12.52
CA VAL A 61 45.57 -8.54 12.13
C VAL A 61 46.33 -9.44 13.12
N ASN A 62 47.51 -9.03 13.58
CA ASN A 62 48.29 -9.78 14.56
C ASN A 62 47.58 -9.87 15.91
N HIS A 63 46.94 -8.79 16.37
CA HIS A 63 46.17 -8.82 17.62
C HIS A 63 44.97 -9.76 17.54
N LEU A 64 44.18 -9.64 16.46
CA LEU A 64 43.02 -10.52 16.23
C LEU A 64 43.42 -11.99 16.13
N THR A 65 44.59 -12.26 15.54
CA THR A 65 45.09 -13.63 15.36
C THR A 65 45.61 -14.23 16.66
N ASN A 66 46.40 -13.47 17.43
CA ASN A 66 47.19 -14.03 18.52
C ASN A 66 46.67 -13.70 19.93
N THR A 67 45.87 -12.63 20.08
CA THR A 67 45.48 -12.11 21.40
C THR A 67 43.99 -12.29 21.67
N GLY A 68 43.12 -11.69 20.84
CA GLY A 68 41.69 -11.68 21.10
C GLY A 68 40.95 -10.64 20.27
N ASP A 69 39.73 -10.31 20.69
CA ASP A 69 38.95 -9.21 20.11
C ASP A 69 39.72 -7.89 20.23
N LEU A 70 39.43 -6.94 19.33
CA LEU A 70 40.08 -5.64 19.33
C LEU A 70 39.07 -4.50 19.26
N VAL A 71 39.20 -3.54 20.17
CA VAL A 71 38.53 -2.24 20.12
C VAL A 71 39.55 -1.19 19.75
N ILE A 72 39.39 -0.57 18.59
CA ILE A 72 40.13 0.62 18.18
C ILE A 72 39.30 1.82 18.64
N THR A 73 39.89 2.68 19.47
CA THR A 73 39.21 3.86 20.00
C THR A 73 40.05 5.12 19.78
N VAL A 74 39.42 6.13 19.20
CA VAL A 74 39.95 7.48 19.13
C VAL A 74 39.18 8.33 20.15
N PRO A 75 39.76 8.60 21.33
CA PRO A 75 39.06 9.27 22.42
C PRO A 75 38.74 10.72 22.05
N SER A 76 37.68 11.23 22.67
CA SER A 76 37.18 12.56 22.39
C SER A 76 38.11 13.66 22.90
N LEU A 77 38.31 14.70 22.11
CA LEU A 77 39.05 15.90 22.52
C LEU A 77 38.24 17.16 22.21
N ASN A 78 38.04 18.00 23.22
CA ASN A 78 37.28 19.23 23.06
C ASN A 78 37.92 20.13 21.99
N GLY A 79 37.11 20.60 21.05
CA GLY A 79 37.55 21.50 19.98
C GLY A 79 38.47 20.88 18.92
N THR A 80 38.70 19.57 18.92
CA THR A 80 39.61 18.90 17.96
C THR A 80 38.88 17.81 17.18
N ILE A 81 38.85 17.94 15.85
CA ILE A 81 38.31 16.90 14.97
C ILE A 81 39.29 15.72 14.92
N ARG A 82 38.80 14.52 15.23
CA ARG A 82 39.58 13.29 15.19
C ARG A 82 38.89 12.18 14.38
N ASN A 83 39.25 12.12 13.11
CA ASN A 83 38.71 11.10 12.20
C ASN A 83 39.52 9.80 12.24
N VAL A 84 38.87 8.69 11.91
CA VAL A 84 39.51 7.42 11.56
C VAL A 84 39.49 7.28 10.05
N ILE A 85 40.65 6.99 9.45
CA ILE A 85 40.81 6.75 8.02
C ILE A 85 41.39 5.34 7.84
N ILE A 86 40.70 4.49 7.08
CA ILE A 86 41.17 3.15 6.72
C ILE A 86 41.44 3.14 5.23
N SER A 87 42.72 3.05 4.86
CA SER A 87 43.18 3.15 3.47
C SER A 87 43.92 1.92 2.97
N SER A 88 44.04 0.88 3.79
CA SER A 88 44.64 -0.41 3.39
C SER A 88 43.86 -1.59 3.99
N PRO A 89 43.95 -2.79 3.39
CA PRO A 89 43.12 -3.92 3.78
C PRO A 89 43.45 -4.45 5.18
N ILE A 90 42.41 -4.76 5.96
CA ILE A 90 42.49 -5.57 7.18
C ILE A 90 41.95 -6.96 6.82
N THR A 91 42.86 -7.93 6.69
CA THR A 91 42.54 -9.30 6.26
C THR A 91 42.77 -10.29 7.40
N TYR A 92 41.69 -10.72 8.05
CA TYR A 92 41.71 -11.68 9.14
C TYR A 92 41.63 -13.13 8.65
N ALA A 93 42.76 -13.85 8.71
CA ALA A 93 42.86 -15.26 8.32
C ALA A 93 42.92 -16.22 9.52
N GLY A 94 42.62 -15.75 10.74
CA GLY A 94 42.67 -16.58 11.95
C GLY A 94 41.53 -17.60 12.02
N SER A 95 41.74 -18.64 12.82
CA SER A 95 40.82 -19.78 12.96
C SER A 95 39.86 -19.67 14.15
N ILE A 96 39.88 -18.55 14.88
CA ILE A 96 39.01 -18.33 16.04
C ILE A 96 38.07 -17.17 15.73
N ASN A 97 36.82 -17.28 16.15
CA ASN A 97 35.84 -16.21 16.00
C ASN A 97 36.32 -14.95 16.74
N ARG A 98 36.17 -13.78 16.11
CA ARG A 98 36.64 -12.49 16.64
C ARG A 98 35.65 -11.36 16.42
N THR A 99 35.85 -10.29 17.17
CA THR A 99 35.20 -9.00 16.97
C THR A 99 36.22 -7.88 16.79
N LEU A 100 36.08 -7.13 15.71
CA LEU A 100 36.77 -5.86 15.48
C LEU A 100 35.77 -4.72 15.65
N THR A 101 36.00 -3.86 16.64
CA THR A 101 35.22 -2.64 16.88
C THR A 101 36.07 -1.42 16.57
N ILE A 102 35.57 -0.50 15.74
CA ILE A 102 36.22 0.77 15.41
C ILE A 102 35.31 1.89 15.92
N LYS A 103 35.82 2.68 16.86
CA LYS A 103 35.13 3.79 17.50
C LYS A 103 35.81 5.10 17.16
N SER A 104 35.03 6.08 16.70
CA SER A 104 35.49 7.44 16.41
C SER A 104 34.55 8.47 17.04
N GLN A 105 35.12 9.52 17.65
CA GLN A 105 34.31 10.69 18.01
C GLN A 105 33.72 11.34 16.76
N ASN A 106 34.55 11.50 15.72
CA ASN A 106 34.15 12.16 14.50
C ASN A 106 33.93 11.17 13.35
N HIS A 107 34.44 11.50 12.16
CA HIS A 107 34.16 10.77 10.94
C HIS A 107 34.95 9.46 10.90
N ILE A 108 34.37 8.44 10.26
CA ILE A 108 35.07 7.23 9.86
C ILE A 108 35.03 7.17 8.34
N SER A 109 36.19 7.22 7.69
CA SER A 109 36.31 7.08 6.25
C SER A 109 37.04 5.78 5.91
N ILE A 110 36.41 4.92 5.13
CA ILE A 110 37.04 3.74 4.55
C ILE A 110 37.16 4.00 3.05
N THR A 111 38.39 4.24 2.61
CA THR A 111 38.67 4.61 1.22
C THR A 111 38.83 3.38 0.36
N SER A 112 38.86 3.57 -0.97
CA SER A 112 39.22 2.52 -1.91
C SER A 112 40.53 1.84 -1.47
N GLY A 113 40.48 0.54 -1.21
CA GLY A 113 41.60 -0.25 -0.67
C GLY A 113 41.52 -0.56 0.84
N GLY A 114 40.64 0.09 1.60
CA GLY A 114 40.43 -0.13 3.04
C GLY A 114 39.58 -1.36 3.40
N ASN A 115 39.61 -2.42 2.60
CA ASN A 115 38.73 -3.58 2.74
C ASN A 115 38.89 -4.26 4.11
N ILE A 116 37.79 -4.71 4.73
CA ILE A 116 37.82 -5.50 5.97
C ILE A 116 37.28 -6.89 5.66
N THR A 117 38.15 -7.89 5.66
CA THR A 117 37.76 -9.24 5.20
C THR A 117 38.21 -10.31 6.16
N SER A 118 37.42 -11.37 6.28
CA SER A 118 37.82 -12.62 6.90
C SER A 118 37.64 -13.81 5.97
N SER A 119 38.55 -14.79 6.06
CA SER A 119 38.62 -15.92 5.14
C SER A 119 38.49 -17.30 5.79
N ALA A 120 38.59 -17.41 7.12
CA ALA A 120 38.63 -18.71 7.82
C ALA A 120 37.57 -18.79 8.93
N ALA A 121 37.78 -18.12 10.06
CA ALA A 121 36.74 -17.96 11.09
C ALA A 121 35.83 -16.76 10.83
N LEU A 122 34.78 -16.60 11.62
CA LEU A 122 33.94 -15.40 11.53
C LEU A 122 34.62 -14.20 12.19
N LEU A 123 34.40 -13.02 11.61
CA LEU A 123 34.81 -11.73 12.16
C LEU A 123 33.61 -10.81 12.28
N ASN A 124 33.13 -10.57 13.50
CA ASN A 124 32.18 -9.49 13.74
C ASN A 124 32.85 -8.14 13.51
N VAL A 125 32.15 -7.21 12.87
CA VAL A 125 32.65 -5.86 12.59
C VAL A 125 31.65 -4.84 13.12
N VAL A 126 32.11 -3.97 14.01
CA VAL A 126 31.32 -2.85 14.56
C VAL A 126 32.01 -1.55 14.19
N ILE A 127 31.35 -0.71 13.39
CA ILE A 127 31.82 0.62 13.02
C ILE A 127 30.90 1.63 13.70
N ARG A 128 31.44 2.39 14.65
CA ARG A 128 30.69 3.32 15.49
C ARG A 128 31.30 4.72 15.46
N ALA A 129 30.64 5.62 14.75
CA ALA A 129 30.99 7.04 14.74
C ALA A 129 30.21 7.80 15.84
N CYS A 130 30.51 9.09 16.07
CA CYS A 130 29.77 9.95 17.00
C CYS A 130 29.64 9.35 18.43
N ILE A 131 30.77 9.04 19.06
CA ILE A 131 30.80 8.42 20.41
C ILE A 131 30.74 9.40 21.60
N SER A 132 30.63 10.72 21.39
CA SER A 132 30.54 11.72 22.46
C SER A 132 29.19 12.42 22.53
N THR A 133 28.99 13.18 23.61
CA THR A 133 27.89 14.15 23.78
C THR A 133 28.48 15.52 24.17
N GLY A 134 28.88 16.32 23.19
CA GLY A 134 29.36 17.70 23.27
C GLY A 134 29.71 18.30 21.90
N PHE A 135 29.79 19.62 21.75
CA PHE A 135 30.31 20.27 20.52
C PHE A 135 31.69 19.66 20.14
N TYR A 136 31.98 19.04 19.00
CA TYR A 136 31.29 18.75 17.74
C TYR A 136 30.77 17.29 17.68
N ASP A 137 29.49 17.06 17.97
CA ASP A 137 28.87 15.72 17.91
C ASP A 137 28.48 15.32 16.48
N GLU A 138 29.44 15.37 15.57
CA GLU A 138 29.30 14.89 14.20
C GLU A 138 30.23 13.72 13.96
N GLY A 139 29.69 12.65 13.38
CA GLY A 139 30.36 11.41 13.09
C GLY A 139 29.63 10.66 11.99
N ASN A 140 29.96 10.96 10.74
CA ASN A 140 29.50 10.18 9.61
C ASN A 140 30.38 8.96 9.35
N VAL A 141 29.86 8.02 8.57
CA VAL A 141 30.64 6.90 8.02
C VAL A 141 30.61 7.01 6.49
N ASP A 142 31.77 7.20 5.86
CA ASP A 142 31.92 7.27 4.41
C ASP A 142 32.69 6.05 3.88
N MET A 143 32.06 5.26 3.04
CA MET A 143 32.65 4.10 2.37
C MET A 143 32.55 4.24 0.85
N ASN A 144 33.70 4.12 0.18
CA ASN A 144 33.81 4.28 -1.27
C ASN A 144 34.63 3.14 -1.89
N ASN A 145 33.99 2.28 -2.68
CA ASN A 145 34.57 1.08 -3.28
C ASN A 145 35.19 0.12 -2.24
N VAL A 146 34.45 -0.13 -1.16
CA VAL A 146 34.91 -0.94 -0.02
C VAL A 146 34.24 -2.30 -0.01
N THR A 147 35.02 -3.34 0.26
CA THR A 147 34.50 -4.67 0.59
C THR A 147 34.60 -4.93 2.09
N ILE A 148 33.48 -5.26 2.72
CA ILE A 148 33.42 -5.85 4.06
C ILE A 148 32.91 -7.28 3.94
N ASN A 149 33.74 -8.27 4.29
CA ASN A 149 33.37 -9.68 4.36
C ASN A 149 33.63 -10.24 5.75
N THR A 150 32.59 -10.65 6.47
CA THR A 150 32.71 -11.11 7.87
C THR A 150 32.72 -12.64 8.02
N ASN A 151 32.54 -13.39 6.93
CA ASN A 151 32.58 -14.87 6.93
C ASN A 151 31.72 -15.52 8.05
N GLY A 152 30.46 -15.13 8.16
CA GLY A 152 29.51 -15.60 9.18
C GLY A 152 29.31 -14.61 10.33
N GLY A 153 30.20 -13.62 10.48
CA GLY A 153 30.13 -12.62 11.56
C GLY A 153 29.09 -11.53 11.29
N HIS A 154 28.65 -10.82 12.32
CA HIS A 154 27.72 -9.71 12.16
C HIS A 154 28.43 -8.43 11.73
N LEU A 155 27.72 -7.56 11.00
CA LEU A 155 28.16 -6.22 10.64
C LEU A 155 27.19 -5.20 11.23
N TRP A 156 27.71 -4.28 12.03
CA TRP A 156 26.94 -3.15 12.56
C TRP A 156 27.64 -1.84 12.23
N ILE A 157 26.91 -0.91 11.62
CA ILE A 157 27.39 0.44 11.29
C ILE A 157 26.38 1.46 11.80
N GLY A 158 26.84 2.37 12.66
CA GLY A 158 25.99 3.40 13.25
C GLY A 158 26.78 4.34 14.15
N GLY A 159 26.15 4.84 15.21
CA GLY A 159 26.79 5.76 16.13
C GLY A 159 26.15 5.85 17.51
N GLY A 160 26.36 6.97 18.20
CA GLY A 160 25.79 7.27 19.51
C GLY A 160 26.80 7.16 20.65
N GLY A 161 26.58 7.96 21.70
CA GLY A 161 27.48 8.09 22.84
C GLY A 161 27.38 6.96 23.87
N ALA A 162 26.29 6.18 23.90
CA ALA A 162 26.12 5.09 24.85
C ALA A 162 26.21 3.71 24.19
N ASP A 163 26.60 2.72 24.97
CA ASP A 163 26.61 1.33 24.55
C ASP A 163 25.19 0.77 24.47
N ALA A 164 24.95 -0.08 23.48
CA ALA A 164 23.75 -0.90 23.34
C ALA A 164 24.15 -2.34 23.03
N GLN A 165 23.22 -3.28 23.22
CA GLN A 165 23.41 -4.68 22.88
C GLN A 165 22.64 -5.02 21.60
N TRP A 166 23.30 -5.69 20.66
CA TRP A 166 22.69 -6.14 19.41
C TRP A 166 23.33 -7.45 18.95
N ASN A 167 22.55 -8.52 18.86
CA ASN A 167 23.00 -9.86 18.47
C ASN A 167 24.27 -10.33 19.22
N GLY A 168 24.35 -10.09 20.52
CA GLY A 168 25.50 -10.45 21.35
C GLY A 168 26.73 -9.55 21.21
N LEU A 169 26.63 -8.45 20.44
CA LEU A 169 27.68 -7.44 20.30
C LEU A 169 27.36 -6.19 21.12
N THR A 170 28.41 -5.57 21.66
CA THR A 170 28.32 -4.21 22.19
C THR A 170 28.49 -3.21 21.06
N VAL A 171 27.42 -2.47 20.76
CA VAL A 171 27.32 -1.51 19.65
C VAL A 171 26.94 -0.12 20.16
N GLY A 172 26.72 0.84 19.27
CA GLY A 172 26.18 2.16 19.64
C GLY A 172 24.66 2.16 19.79
N ASN A 173 24.12 3.09 20.57
CA ASN A 173 22.69 3.23 20.81
C ASN A 173 21.95 4.15 19.81
N SER A 174 22.62 4.61 18.74
CA SER A 174 22.06 5.56 17.77
C SER A 174 22.66 5.40 16.36
N SER A 175 22.40 6.36 15.48
CA SER A 175 22.89 6.41 14.10
C SER A 175 24.23 7.15 14.01
N ALA A 176 25.00 6.85 12.95
CA ALA A 176 26.05 7.77 12.50
C ALA A 176 25.37 9.10 12.12
N ARG A 177 25.82 10.21 12.69
CA ARG A 177 25.10 11.49 12.69
C ARG A 177 25.95 12.59 12.08
N ILE A 178 25.33 13.44 11.26
CA ILE A 178 26.00 14.59 10.66
C ILE A 178 25.11 15.83 10.72
N TRP A 179 25.70 17.01 10.88
CA TRP A 179 25.00 18.30 10.93
C TRP A 179 25.36 19.23 9.77
N LEU A 180 26.24 18.75 8.88
CA LEU A 180 26.75 19.49 7.73
C LEU A 180 25.90 19.26 6.48
N ASP A 181 25.79 20.28 5.66
CA ASP A 181 25.20 20.25 4.33
C ASP A 181 25.90 19.22 3.43
N ASP A 182 25.15 18.59 2.53
CA ASP A 182 25.68 17.73 1.45
C ASP A 182 26.51 16.50 1.91
N ILE A 183 26.45 16.15 3.19
CA ILE A 183 27.14 14.97 3.74
C ILE A 183 26.09 13.97 4.27
N PRO A 184 26.11 12.71 3.81
CA PRO A 184 25.28 11.65 4.37
C PRO A 184 25.74 11.25 5.78
N GLY A 185 24.80 10.88 6.66
CA GLY A 185 25.16 10.24 7.94
C GLY A 185 25.89 8.92 7.73
N LEU A 186 25.44 8.14 6.74
CA LEU A 186 26.11 6.94 6.25
C LEU A 186 26.11 6.91 4.73
N LYS A 187 27.29 6.77 4.12
CA LYS A 187 27.48 6.75 2.66
C LYS A 187 28.10 5.43 2.21
N LEU A 188 27.44 4.75 1.27
CA LEU A 188 27.88 3.50 0.66
C LEU A 188 27.86 3.62 -0.86
N LEU A 189 29.00 3.92 -1.46
CA LEU A 189 29.15 4.00 -2.92
C LEU A 189 30.08 2.89 -3.41
N GLY A 190 29.63 2.06 -4.35
CA GLY A 190 30.50 1.02 -4.92
C GLY A 190 30.83 -0.13 -3.94
N CYS A 191 30.08 -0.28 -2.85
CA CYS A 191 30.47 -1.14 -1.74
C CYS A 191 29.93 -2.57 -1.88
N THR A 192 30.68 -3.54 -1.35
CA THR A 192 30.24 -4.93 -1.20
C THR A 192 30.25 -5.30 0.28
N LEU A 193 29.08 -5.47 0.89
CA LEU A 193 28.92 -5.95 2.25
C LEU A 193 28.41 -7.38 2.21
N ASN A 194 29.19 -8.34 2.72
CA ASN A 194 28.82 -9.74 2.76
C ASN A 194 29.07 -10.32 4.15
N THR A 195 28.03 -10.86 4.78
CA THR A 195 28.20 -11.52 6.08
C THR A 195 28.10 -13.04 6.06
N ASN A 196 27.76 -13.66 4.93
CA ASN A 196 27.68 -15.12 4.78
C ASN A 196 27.00 -15.86 5.97
N GLY A 197 25.90 -15.31 6.50
CA GLY A 197 25.14 -15.87 7.62
C GLY A 197 24.89 -14.88 8.75
N GLY A 198 25.75 -13.88 8.95
CA GLY A 198 25.59 -12.90 10.01
C GLY A 198 24.55 -11.81 9.71
N ASN A 199 24.05 -11.13 10.74
CA ASN A 199 23.15 -9.99 10.56
C ASN A 199 23.90 -8.73 10.10
N ILE A 200 23.22 -7.86 9.35
CA ILE A 200 23.70 -6.54 8.93
C ILE A 200 22.75 -5.47 9.48
N TYR A 201 23.29 -4.47 10.18
CA TYR A 201 22.54 -3.28 10.59
C TYR A 201 23.29 -2.01 10.19
N LEU A 202 22.60 -1.12 9.46
CA LEU A 202 23.13 0.13 8.94
C LEU A 202 22.24 1.28 9.39
N SER A 203 22.81 2.27 10.08
CA SER A 203 22.05 3.38 10.65
C SER A 203 22.74 4.72 10.42
N GLY A 204 22.07 5.61 9.69
CA GLY A 204 22.59 6.93 9.35
C GLY A 204 21.54 8.03 9.58
N MET A 205 21.99 9.19 10.02
CA MET A 205 21.13 10.34 10.29
C MET A 205 21.80 11.62 9.81
N SER A 206 21.06 12.42 9.04
CA SER A 206 21.38 13.82 8.81
C SER A 206 20.50 14.69 9.70
N PHE A 207 21.13 15.62 10.41
CA PHE A 207 20.52 16.57 11.31
C PHE A 207 21.05 18.00 11.11
N ASP A 208 20.85 18.60 9.94
CA ASP A 208 21.18 20.02 9.77
C ASP A 208 20.14 20.91 10.46
N THR A 209 20.58 21.89 11.25
CA THR A 209 19.70 22.84 11.96
C THR A 209 20.02 24.30 11.68
N TRP A 210 21.12 24.61 10.99
CA TRP A 210 21.66 25.96 10.96
C TRP A 210 21.24 26.76 9.74
N ASN A 211 21.20 26.15 8.55
CA ASN A 211 20.81 26.88 7.35
C ASN A 211 20.06 25.94 6.38
N SER A 212 19.86 26.38 5.14
CA SER A 212 19.35 25.54 4.06
C SER A 212 20.23 25.74 2.83
N THR A 213 21.55 25.82 3.05
CA THR A 213 22.52 25.84 1.96
C THR A 213 22.82 24.41 1.51
N GLY A 214 23.54 24.25 0.41
CA GLY A 214 23.79 22.93 -0.19
C GLY A 214 22.67 22.40 -1.09
N SER A 215 22.88 21.21 -1.62
CA SER A 215 22.05 20.54 -2.62
C SER A 215 21.11 19.48 -2.03
N ALA A 216 21.64 18.49 -1.31
CA ALA A 216 20.88 17.36 -0.80
C ALA A 216 21.55 16.65 0.39
N ASN A 217 20.77 16.37 1.43
CA ASN A 217 21.20 15.65 2.62
C ASN A 217 20.55 14.26 2.72
N TYR A 218 21.26 13.34 3.38
CA TYR A 218 20.86 11.93 3.43
C TYR A 218 21.11 11.35 4.82
N GLY A 219 20.13 10.64 5.38
CA GLY A 219 20.42 9.73 6.49
C GLY A 219 21.35 8.62 6.03
N ILE A 220 20.92 7.88 5.00
CA ILE A 220 21.73 6.90 4.27
C ILE A 220 21.72 7.22 2.77
N ASP A 221 22.90 7.31 2.15
CA ASP A 221 23.08 7.36 0.69
C ASP A 221 23.74 6.07 0.19
N LEU A 222 23.02 5.29 -0.63
CA LEU A 222 23.47 4.00 -1.14
C LEU A 222 23.33 3.96 -2.66
N ASP A 223 24.44 3.71 -3.35
CA ASP A 223 24.51 3.56 -4.81
C ASP A 223 25.56 2.53 -5.22
N ASN A 224 25.33 1.87 -6.36
CA ASN A 224 26.24 0.90 -6.97
C ASN A 224 26.79 -0.14 -5.96
N SER A 225 25.94 -0.65 -5.07
CA SER A 225 26.39 -1.44 -3.92
C SER A 225 25.65 -2.78 -3.79
N THR A 226 26.35 -3.79 -3.29
CA THR A 226 25.82 -5.12 -2.99
C THR A 226 25.86 -5.37 -1.48
N ILE A 227 24.72 -5.73 -0.88
CA ILE A 227 24.58 -6.08 0.54
C ILE A 227 23.97 -7.49 0.61
N THR A 228 24.69 -8.43 1.22
CA THR A 228 24.28 -9.83 1.29
C THR A 228 24.52 -10.42 2.67
N SER A 229 23.55 -11.14 3.21
CA SER A 229 23.65 -11.68 4.57
C SER A 229 23.57 -13.19 4.69
N GLY A 230 23.28 -13.91 3.61
CA GLY A 230 22.90 -15.32 3.70
C GLY A 230 21.68 -15.47 4.62
N ALA A 231 21.78 -16.31 5.65
CA ALA A 231 20.67 -16.56 6.58
C ALA A 231 20.36 -15.39 7.54
N GLY A 232 21.29 -14.42 7.70
CA GLY A 232 21.13 -13.31 8.64
C GLY A 232 20.18 -12.23 8.14
N ASN A 233 19.65 -11.41 9.05
CA ASN A 233 18.78 -10.28 8.70
C ASN A 233 19.58 -9.08 8.17
N ILE A 234 18.95 -8.27 7.33
CA ILE A 234 19.49 -6.98 6.87
C ILE A 234 18.53 -5.88 7.32
N ALA A 235 19.05 -4.88 8.03
CA ALA A 235 18.27 -3.73 8.49
C ALA A 235 18.97 -2.42 8.13
N LEU A 236 18.26 -1.53 7.45
CA LEU A 236 18.69 -0.17 7.13
C LEU A 236 17.73 0.82 7.79
N SER A 237 18.28 1.78 8.54
CA SER A 237 17.52 2.83 9.24
C SER A 237 18.12 4.19 8.93
N GLY A 238 17.44 4.99 8.11
CA GLY A 238 17.90 6.31 7.72
C GLY A 238 16.96 7.40 8.18
N GLN A 239 17.53 8.44 8.80
CA GLN A 239 16.78 9.55 9.38
C GLN A 239 17.24 10.88 8.78
N LEU A 240 16.27 11.71 8.46
CA LEU A 240 16.47 13.10 8.07
C LEU A 240 15.69 13.97 9.04
N LEU A 241 16.37 14.67 9.95
CA LEU A 241 15.74 15.51 10.98
C LEU A 241 16.29 16.92 10.81
N GLY A 242 15.66 17.91 10.18
CA GLY A 242 16.38 19.19 10.03
C GLY A 242 15.90 20.15 8.96
N ARG A 243 16.78 21.07 8.56
CA ARG A 243 16.56 22.10 7.54
C ARG A 243 17.40 21.74 6.32
N TYR A 244 16.82 21.69 5.13
CA TYR A 244 17.54 21.19 3.93
C TYR A 244 17.09 21.90 2.66
N THR A 245 17.93 21.92 1.62
CA THR A 245 17.45 22.23 0.26
C THR A 245 16.60 21.09 -0.27
N SER A 246 17.20 19.91 -0.41
CA SER A 246 16.53 18.62 -0.64
C SER A 246 16.99 17.62 0.42
N GLY A 247 16.20 16.60 0.73
CA GLY A 247 16.59 15.65 1.76
C GLY A 247 15.91 14.30 1.68
N PHE A 248 16.66 13.28 2.12
CA PHE A 248 16.23 11.89 2.10
C PHE A 248 16.54 11.19 3.42
N GLY A 249 15.58 10.48 4.01
CA GLY A 249 15.89 9.58 5.14
C GLY A 249 16.83 8.47 4.68
N ILE A 250 16.41 7.74 3.64
CA ILE A 250 17.25 6.83 2.87
C ILE A 250 17.11 7.14 1.38
N PHE A 251 18.23 7.17 0.67
CA PHE A 251 18.26 7.10 -0.79
C PHE A 251 18.94 5.82 -1.26
N LEU A 252 18.14 4.86 -1.74
CA LEU A 252 18.60 3.71 -2.51
C LEU A 252 18.55 4.09 -3.99
N GLY A 253 19.57 4.80 -4.44
CA GLY A 253 19.63 5.33 -5.79
C GLY A 253 20.56 4.51 -6.65
N ALA A 254 20.03 3.62 -7.49
CA ALA A 254 20.81 2.94 -8.53
C ALA A 254 21.12 3.95 -9.65
N ARG A 255 22.02 4.88 -9.33
CA ARG A 255 22.32 6.09 -10.11
C ARG A 255 23.47 5.83 -11.06
N THR A 256 24.58 5.33 -10.52
CA THR A 256 25.82 5.06 -11.27
C THR A 256 26.00 3.57 -11.55
N GLY A 257 25.35 2.71 -10.78
CA GLY A 257 25.41 1.27 -10.94
C GLY A 257 24.23 0.55 -10.30
N ASN A 258 24.30 -0.78 -10.29
CA ASN A 258 23.22 -1.61 -9.77
C ASN A 258 23.27 -1.68 -8.24
N ILE A 259 22.10 -1.83 -7.63
CA ILE A 259 21.99 -2.13 -6.20
C ILE A 259 21.42 -3.55 -6.04
N ASN A 260 22.06 -4.35 -5.20
CA ASN A 260 21.56 -5.68 -4.84
C ASN A 260 21.56 -5.85 -3.32
N ILE A 261 20.39 -6.00 -2.71
CA ILE A 261 20.24 -6.28 -1.28
C ILE A 261 19.58 -7.65 -1.16
N SER A 262 20.27 -8.65 -0.62
CA SER A 262 19.72 -10.01 -0.58
C SER A 262 20.04 -10.82 0.67
N ALA A 263 19.07 -11.63 1.08
CA ALA A 263 19.20 -12.63 2.14
C ALA A 263 18.62 -13.97 1.64
N THR A 264 18.88 -15.07 2.33
CA THR A 264 18.19 -16.33 2.09
C THR A 264 16.96 -16.39 2.99
N THR A 265 17.14 -16.79 4.25
CA THR A 265 16.07 -16.93 5.24
C THR A 265 15.88 -15.68 6.09
N GLY A 266 16.89 -14.80 6.14
CA GLY A 266 16.85 -13.57 6.92
C GLY A 266 15.89 -12.54 6.32
N SER A 267 15.25 -11.75 7.18
CA SER A 267 14.37 -10.68 6.75
C SER A 267 15.17 -9.44 6.34
N ILE A 268 14.62 -8.66 5.40
CA ILE A 268 15.15 -7.36 4.97
C ILE A 268 14.18 -6.27 5.43
N THR A 269 14.67 -5.33 6.23
CA THR A 269 13.88 -4.19 6.74
C THR A 269 14.57 -2.88 6.37
N ILE A 270 13.85 -1.98 5.69
CA ILE A 270 14.35 -0.68 5.26
C ILE A 270 13.39 0.39 5.74
N VAL A 271 13.86 1.27 6.62
CA VAL A 271 13.05 2.31 7.24
C VAL A 271 13.69 3.66 6.96
N GLY A 272 12.96 4.51 6.23
CA GLY A 272 13.30 5.90 6.01
C GLY A 272 12.34 6.81 6.76
N ASP A 273 12.87 7.66 7.63
CA ASP A 273 12.11 8.67 8.36
C ASP A 273 12.55 10.08 7.96
N GLY A 274 11.57 10.95 7.71
CA GLY A 274 11.82 12.34 7.35
C GLY A 274 11.03 13.31 8.23
N TYR A 275 11.70 14.34 8.73
CA TYR A 275 11.13 15.38 9.58
C TYR A 275 11.84 16.72 9.34
N ASP A 276 11.05 17.80 9.20
CA ASP A 276 11.60 19.16 9.12
C ASP A 276 11.54 19.85 10.49
N SER A 277 12.66 20.42 10.95
CA SER A 277 12.73 21.11 12.24
C SER A 277 12.13 22.53 12.22
N ALA A 278 11.96 23.16 11.05
CA ALA A 278 11.35 24.48 10.86
C ALA A 278 10.82 24.66 9.42
N ASN A 279 10.18 25.81 9.13
CA ASN A 279 9.73 26.20 7.78
C ASN A 279 10.92 26.54 6.90
N ASN A 280 11.48 25.57 6.18
CA ASN A 280 12.61 25.84 5.31
C ASN A 280 12.84 24.74 4.27
N GLY A 281 13.12 25.21 3.06
CA GLY A 281 13.62 24.42 1.95
C GLY A 281 12.62 24.30 0.81
N ASN A 282 13.14 24.51 -0.41
CA ASN A 282 12.36 24.58 -1.65
C ASN A 282 12.49 23.32 -2.52
N GLY A 283 13.28 22.33 -2.10
CA GLY A 283 13.58 21.11 -2.88
C GLY A 283 12.95 19.83 -2.32
N ILE A 284 13.28 18.71 -2.94
CA ILE A 284 12.59 17.42 -2.78
C ILE A 284 12.76 16.85 -1.36
N ARG A 285 11.75 16.12 -0.85
CA ARG A 285 11.69 15.55 0.50
C ARG A 285 11.18 14.12 0.48
N HIS A 286 12.02 13.10 0.57
CA HIS A 286 11.48 11.73 0.65
C HIS A 286 11.98 11.03 1.93
N ALA A 287 11.10 10.36 2.66
CA ALA A 287 11.53 9.58 3.82
C ALA A 287 12.33 8.35 3.33
N LEU A 288 11.75 7.56 2.43
CA LEU A 288 12.42 6.46 1.73
C LEU A 288 12.29 6.64 0.21
N ASN A 289 13.44 6.78 -0.46
CA ASN A 289 13.52 6.88 -1.91
C ASN A 289 14.22 5.64 -2.50
N VAL A 290 13.50 4.86 -3.29
CA VAL A 290 13.99 3.70 -4.04
C VAL A 290 13.93 4.04 -5.52
N ALA A 291 15.06 4.49 -6.08
CA ALA A 291 15.08 5.00 -7.45
C ALA A 291 16.07 4.25 -8.33
N VAL A 292 15.64 3.99 -9.56
CA VAL A 292 16.44 3.31 -10.57
C VAL A 292 16.58 4.21 -11.79
N ASN A 293 17.82 4.51 -12.17
CA ASN A 293 18.10 5.22 -13.42
C ASN A 293 18.01 4.28 -14.63
N SER A 294 17.84 4.85 -15.82
CA SER A 294 17.86 4.12 -17.09
C SER A 294 19.12 3.25 -17.24
N GLY A 295 18.94 2.01 -17.68
CA GLY A 295 20.00 1.01 -17.84
C GLY A 295 20.58 0.45 -16.54
N ARG A 296 19.94 0.70 -15.39
CA ARG A 296 20.34 0.16 -14.07
C ARG A 296 19.26 -0.74 -13.50
N ASN A 297 19.63 -1.51 -12.49
CA ASN A 297 18.73 -2.37 -11.73
C ASN A 297 18.92 -2.17 -10.23
N LEU A 298 17.82 -2.23 -9.49
CA LEU A 298 17.77 -2.33 -8.04
C LEU A 298 16.98 -3.59 -7.67
N THR A 299 17.64 -4.53 -7.01
CA THR A 299 17.03 -5.78 -6.53
C THR A 299 17.07 -5.83 -5.01
N ILE A 300 15.92 -6.13 -4.40
CA ILE A 300 15.78 -6.50 -3.00
C ILE A 300 15.17 -7.90 -2.96
N SER A 301 15.89 -8.90 -2.46
CA SER A 301 15.41 -10.28 -2.56
C SER A 301 15.66 -11.15 -1.33
N THR A 302 14.73 -12.05 -1.07
CA THR A 302 14.90 -13.14 -0.10
C THR A 302 14.48 -14.48 -0.70
N VAL A 303 14.88 -15.59 -0.07
CA VAL A 303 14.26 -16.90 -0.32
C VAL A 303 12.99 -16.99 0.53
N SER A 304 13.11 -16.87 1.85
CA SER A 304 11.97 -17.05 2.76
C SER A 304 11.79 -15.97 3.82
N GLY A 305 12.74 -15.05 3.95
CA GLY A 305 12.62 -13.92 4.89
C GLY A 305 11.64 -12.86 4.43
N ASN A 306 11.01 -12.15 5.37
CA ASN A 306 10.10 -11.06 5.01
C ASN A 306 10.88 -9.86 4.46
N ILE A 307 10.26 -9.08 3.59
CA ILE A 307 10.79 -7.80 3.09
C ILE A 307 9.83 -6.70 3.52
N SER A 308 10.33 -5.68 4.23
CA SER A 308 9.56 -4.50 4.63
C SER A 308 10.27 -3.22 4.21
N LEU A 309 9.58 -2.38 3.43
CA LEU A 309 9.99 -1.01 3.14
C LEU A 309 8.98 -0.05 3.74
N THR A 310 9.46 0.84 4.60
CA THR A 310 8.63 1.81 5.32
C THR A 310 9.19 3.21 5.16
N GLY A 311 8.35 4.12 4.68
CA GLY A 311 8.67 5.55 4.56
C GLY A 311 7.73 6.42 5.38
N SER A 312 8.25 7.13 6.38
CA SER A 312 7.45 8.04 7.22
C SER A 312 7.80 9.50 6.96
N ALA A 313 6.96 10.20 6.20
CA ALA A 313 7.13 11.62 5.87
C ALA A 313 6.39 12.55 6.84
N ASN A 314 7.12 13.10 7.81
CA ASN A 314 6.64 14.08 8.79
C ASN A 314 7.15 15.49 8.45
N PHE A 315 6.98 15.91 7.19
CA PHE A 315 7.48 17.18 6.67
C PHE A 315 6.51 18.35 6.90
N SER A 316 5.79 18.38 8.02
CA SER A 316 4.65 19.30 8.26
C SER A 316 4.98 20.79 8.10
N ASN A 317 6.26 21.17 8.21
CA ASN A 317 6.75 22.55 8.08
C ASN A 317 7.21 22.90 6.64
N SER A 318 7.28 21.93 5.73
CA SER A 318 7.64 22.18 4.33
C SER A 318 6.44 22.66 3.51
N THR A 319 6.71 23.44 2.46
CA THR A 319 5.72 23.88 1.46
C THR A 319 5.91 23.17 0.12
N VAL A 320 6.89 22.28 0.00
CA VAL A 320 7.27 21.64 -1.27
C VAL A 320 6.23 20.62 -1.69
N ASN A 321 5.86 20.64 -2.98
CA ASN A 321 5.02 19.63 -3.63
C ASN A 321 5.92 18.56 -4.28
N ASP A 322 6.69 17.88 -3.45
CA ASP A 322 7.56 16.72 -3.77
C ASP A 322 8.05 16.15 -2.44
N ALA A 323 7.08 15.67 -1.67
CA ALA A 323 7.24 15.16 -0.31
C ALA A 323 6.67 13.74 -0.21
N GLU A 324 7.49 12.70 -0.07
CA GLU A 324 7.04 11.29 -0.11
C GLU A 324 7.36 10.57 1.17
N GLY A 325 6.42 9.72 1.62
CA GLY A 325 6.76 8.64 2.54
C GLY A 325 7.70 7.66 1.84
N LEU A 326 7.16 6.88 0.92
CA LEU A 326 7.88 5.93 0.08
C LEU A 326 7.74 6.30 -1.40
N LEU A 327 8.86 6.58 -2.06
CA LEU A 327 8.95 6.70 -3.52
C LEU A 327 9.62 5.46 -4.11
N MET A 328 9.01 4.89 -5.14
CA MET A 328 9.58 3.79 -5.91
C MET A 328 9.57 4.17 -7.39
N SER A 329 10.74 4.23 -8.03
CA SER A 329 10.84 4.50 -9.47
C SER A 329 11.63 3.43 -10.21
N SER A 330 11.19 3.11 -11.43
CA SER A 330 11.85 2.14 -12.30
C SER A 330 12.82 2.81 -13.26
N GLY A 331 13.75 2.01 -13.79
CA GLY A 331 14.51 2.33 -15.00
C GLY A 331 13.70 1.99 -16.24
N ASN A 332 14.36 2.03 -17.41
CA ASN A 332 13.77 1.82 -18.73
C ASN A 332 13.86 0.37 -19.24
N THR A 333 14.01 -0.60 -18.33
CA THR A 333 14.03 -2.03 -18.64
C THR A 333 13.05 -2.77 -17.74
N ALA A 334 12.54 -3.91 -18.21
CA ALA A 334 11.66 -4.77 -17.43
C ALA A 334 12.37 -5.21 -16.14
N LYS A 335 11.62 -5.21 -15.03
CA LYS A 335 12.10 -5.59 -13.70
C LYS A 335 13.33 -4.81 -13.22
N SER A 336 13.48 -3.56 -13.69
CA SER A 336 14.57 -2.68 -13.26
C SER A 336 14.48 -2.32 -11.78
N LEU A 337 13.27 -2.24 -11.22
CA LEU A 337 13.03 -2.33 -9.78
C LEU A 337 12.39 -3.68 -9.45
N LYS A 338 13.12 -4.53 -8.73
CA LYS A 338 12.69 -5.89 -8.38
C LYS A 338 12.69 -6.09 -6.86
N ILE A 339 11.53 -6.40 -6.28
CA ILE A 339 11.39 -6.72 -4.84
C ILE A 339 10.71 -8.09 -4.71
N THR A 340 11.47 -9.13 -4.34
CA THR A 340 10.98 -10.51 -4.50
C THR A 340 11.33 -11.42 -3.35
N SER A 341 10.40 -12.32 -3.01
CA SER A 341 10.64 -13.43 -2.09
C SER A 341 10.04 -14.71 -2.68
N GLN A 342 10.41 -15.89 -2.19
CA GLN A 342 9.73 -17.15 -2.55
C GLN A 342 8.63 -17.50 -1.54
N THR A 343 8.85 -17.22 -0.25
CA THR A 343 7.83 -17.50 0.78
C THR A 343 7.62 -16.40 1.81
N GLY A 344 8.53 -15.43 1.93
CA GLY A 344 8.45 -14.36 2.93
C GLY A 344 7.51 -13.24 2.50
N ASN A 345 6.75 -12.65 3.43
CA ASN A 345 5.83 -11.57 3.10
C ASN A 345 6.56 -10.32 2.62
N ILE A 346 5.94 -9.57 1.70
CA ILE A 346 6.41 -8.26 1.24
C ILE A 346 5.42 -7.19 1.72
N SER A 347 5.92 -6.24 2.52
CA SER A 347 5.15 -5.11 3.05
C SER A 347 5.75 -3.78 2.60
N LEU A 348 4.94 -2.96 1.92
CA LEU A 348 5.30 -1.63 1.46
C LEU A 348 4.36 -0.62 2.12
N SER A 349 4.91 0.20 3.01
CA SER A 349 4.12 1.16 3.79
C SER A 349 4.67 2.58 3.68
N GLY A 350 3.75 3.53 3.63
CA GLY A 350 4.10 4.93 3.51
C GLY A 350 3.08 5.84 4.20
N THR A 351 3.55 6.75 5.03
CA THR A 351 2.74 7.80 5.66
C THR A 351 3.23 9.17 5.23
N ASN A 352 2.31 10.14 5.24
CA ASN A 352 2.65 11.52 4.92
C ASN A 352 1.71 12.48 5.64
N THR A 353 2.25 13.32 6.52
CA THR A 353 1.45 14.30 7.28
C THR A 353 0.86 15.41 6.40
N ARG A 354 1.35 15.52 5.16
CA ARG A 354 0.98 16.55 4.18
C ARG A 354 0.29 15.97 2.96
N ALA A 355 -0.34 14.79 3.07
CA ALA A 355 -1.00 14.12 1.95
C ALA A 355 -1.99 15.02 1.16
N ASN A 356 -2.58 16.01 1.83
CA ASN A 356 -3.55 16.95 1.28
C ASN A 356 -2.96 18.23 0.65
N THR A 357 -1.66 18.49 0.75
CA THR A 357 -1.09 19.79 0.36
C THR A 357 -0.67 19.88 -1.11
N GLY A 358 -0.61 18.75 -1.82
CA GLY A 358 -0.20 18.74 -3.23
C GLY A 358 -0.17 17.36 -3.85
N GLN A 359 -0.19 17.27 -5.18
CA GLN A 359 -0.23 16.02 -5.96
C GLN A 359 0.92 15.07 -5.58
N TYR A 360 2.06 15.66 -5.26
CA TYR A 360 3.34 15.02 -4.99
C TYR A 360 3.64 15.00 -3.49
N CYS A 361 2.59 15.01 -2.67
CA CYS A 361 2.68 14.74 -1.24
C CYS A 361 1.93 13.44 -0.97
N ASN A 362 2.59 12.29 -1.03
CA ASN A 362 1.92 10.98 -0.92
C ASN A 362 2.57 10.11 0.14
N GLY A 363 1.79 9.18 0.69
CA GLY A 363 2.35 8.09 1.50
C GLY A 363 3.19 7.18 0.62
N ILE A 364 2.64 6.75 -0.53
CA ILE A 364 3.35 5.98 -1.55
C ILE A 364 3.24 6.67 -2.91
N ARG A 365 4.37 6.82 -3.60
CA ARG A 365 4.42 7.17 -5.02
C ARG A 365 5.10 6.06 -5.81
N LEU A 366 4.43 5.57 -6.84
CA LEU A 366 4.97 4.67 -7.85
C LEU A 366 5.27 5.47 -9.12
N TYR A 367 6.51 5.43 -9.59
CA TYR A 367 6.93 6.03 -10.84
C TYR A 367 7.53 4.96 -11.75
N ALA A 368 6.65 4.14 -12.32
CA ALA A 368 7.00 3.19 -13.35
C ALA A 368 7.12 3.90 -14.71
N LEU A 369 8.15 3.57 -15.48
CA LEU A 369 8.26 3.93 -16.89
C LEU A 369 7.40 2.98 -17.75
N ASP A 370 7.10 3.40 -18.98
CA ASP A 370 6.32 2.65 -19.97
C ASP A 370 7.08 1.41 -20.49
N VAL A 371 7.23 0.42 -19.62
CA VAL A 371 7.85 -0.87 -19.88
C VAL A 371 7.09 -1.90 -19.06
N ALA A 372 6.68 -3.01 -19.69
CA ALA A 372 6.02 -4.09 -18.97
C ALA A 372 6.88 -4.60 -17.81
N ASP A 373 6.24 -4.81 -16.66
CA ASP A 373 6.85 -5.29 -15.43
C ASP A 373 8.02 -4.39 -14.93
N ALA A 374 8.03 -3.08 -15.21
CA ALA A 374 9.13 -2.18 -14.83
C ALA A 374 9.38 -2.11 -13.32
N ILE A 375 8.30 -1.96 -12.53
CA ILE A 375 8.29 -2.20 -11.09
C ILE A 375 7.70 -3.59 -10.86
N TYR A 376 8.52 -4.51 -10.33
CA TYR A 376 8.17 -5.92 -10.17
C TYR A 376 8.25 -6.36 -8.71
N ILE A 377 7.10 -6.73 -8.14
CA ILE A 377 6.99 -7.11 -6.72
C ILE A 377 6.29 -8.47 -6.60
N GLY A 378 6.89 -9.37 -5.82
CA GLY A 378 6.33 -10.68 -5.52
C GLY A 378 7.25 -11.84 -5.91
N ASP A 379 6.83 -12.67 -6.87
CA ASP A 379 7.63 -13.81 -7.35
C ASP A 379 8.99 -13.42 -7.91
N ASP A 380 9.93 -14.36 -7.98
CA ASP A 380 11.26 -14.10 -8.54
C ASP A 380 11.32 -14.29 -10.07
N GLY A 381 10.20 -14.66 -10.70
CA GLY A 381 10.06 -15.01 -12.12
C GLY A 381 10.44 -16.47 -12.45
N VAL A 382 10.84 -17.28 -11.48
CA VAL A 382 11.27 -18.67 -11.65
C VAL A 382 10.50 -19.61 -10.72
N ASN A 383 10.40 -19.25 -9.44
CA ASN A 383 9.76 -20.03 -8.38
C ASN A 383 8.40 -19.42 -8.01
N PRO A 384 7.37 -20.25 -7.69
CA PRO A 384 6.11 -19.75 -7.17
C PRO A 384 6.31 -18.99 -5.85
N TYR A 385 5.71 -17.81 -5.72
CA TYR A 385 5.76 -17.01 -4.51
C TYR A 385 4.51 -17.18 -3.66
N THR A 386 4.65 -17.68 -2.43
CA THR A 386 3.50 -17.97 -1.54
C THR A 386 3.28 -16.92 -0.44
N GLY A 387 4.16 -15.93 -0.32
CA GLY A 387 4.03 -14.88 0.70
C GLY A 387 2.97 -13.84 0.34
N ASN A 388 2.49 -13.11 1.33
CA ASN A 388 1.52 -12.04 1.12
C ASN A 388 2.19 -10.75 0.62
N ILE A 389 1.48 -9.96 -0.18
CA ILE A 389 1.89 -8.60 -0.57
C ILE A 389 0.92 -7.61 0.07
N THR A 390 1.46 -6.64 0.81
CA THR A 390 0.67 -5.55 1.39
C THR A 390 1.20 -4.20 0.95
N PHE A 391 0.32 -3.37 0.38
CA PHE A 391 0.52 -1.94 0.17
C PHE A 391 -0.35 -1.18 1.16
N GLN A 392 0.27 -0.31 1.96
CA GLN A 392 -0.44 0.44 2.98
C GLN A 392 -0.07 1.93 2.98
N ALA A 393 -0.98 2.77 2.51
CA ALA A 393 -0.87 4.22 2.55
C ALA A 393 -2.23 4.89 2.37
N ASP A 394 -2.43 6.02 3.03
CA ASP A 394 -3.66 6.82 2.86
C ASP A 394 -3.67 7.60 1.56
N ALA A 395 -2.49 7.93 1.03
CA ALA A 395 -2.34 8.60 -0.26
C ALA A 395 -1.40 7.80 -1.17
N ILE A 396 -1.93 7.32 -2.29
CA ILE A 396 -1.20 6.57 -3.30
C ILE A 396 -1.24 7.34 -4.63
N LEU A 397 -0.08 7.50 -5.25
CA LEU A 397 0.07 8.10 -6.58
C LEU A 397 0.73 7.11 -7.54
N GLN A 398 0.09 6.85 -8.67
CA GLN A 398 0.73 6.32 -9.88
C GLN A 398 1.17 7.51 -10.73
N ARG A 399 2.47 7.77 -10.80
CA ARG A 399 2.99 9.01 -11.39
C ARG A 399 2.67 9.15 -12.87
N ALA A 400 2.73 8.06 -13.63
CA ALA A 400 2.54 8.01 -15.06
C ALA A 400 1.40 7.05 -15.40
N ILE A 401 0.53 7.46 -16.33
CA ILE A 401 -0.41 6.56 -17.01
C ILE A 401 0.27 6.21 -18.32
N ASN A 402 0.64 4.94 -18.49
CA ASN A 402 1.42 4.52 -19.65
C ASN A 402 0.50 3.96 -20.74
N PRO A 403 0.87 4.11 -22.02
CA PRO A 403 0.14 3.47 -23.12
C PRO A 403 0.41 1.95 -23.18
N GLY A 404 1.53 1.46 -22.64
CA GLY A 404 1.83 0.04 -22.51
C GLY A 404 1.27 -0.54 -21.21
N ALA A 405 0.77 -1.78 -21.30
CA ALA A 405 0.19 -2.46 -20.15
C ALA A 405 1.24 -3.05 -19.20
N GLY A 406 0.88 -3.10 -17.92
CA GLY A 406 1.53 -3.89 -16.88
C GLY A 406 2.83 -3.31 -16.36
N SER A 407 3.01 -1.98 -16.39
CA SER A 407 4.21 -1.31 -15.89
C SER A 407 4.46 -1.55 -14.38
N ILE A 408 3.40 -1.82 -13.62
CA ILE A 408 3.42 -2.14 -12.18
C ILE A 408 2.89 -3.55 -11.96
N ALA A 409 3.77 -4.47 -11.57
CA ALA A 409 3.43 -5.87 -11.35
C ALA A 409 3.46 -6.23 -9.86
N LEU A 410 2.34 -6.76 -9.37
CA LEU A 410 2.17 -7.32 -8.03
C LEU A 410 1.72 -8.78 -8.15
N LYS A 411 2.67 -9.72 -8.18
CA LYS A 411 2.39 -11.14 -8.50
C LYS A 411 2.64 -12.02 -7.28
N THR A 412 1.57 -12.62 -6.74
CA THR A 412 1.65 -13.54 -5.60
C THR A 412 0.70 -14.71 -5.77
N SER A 413 1.00 -15.84 -5.11
CA SER A 413 0.06 -16.94 -4.85
C SER A 413 -0.41 -16.99 -3.38
N GLY A 414 -0.10 -15.96 -2.60
CA GLY A 414 -0.71 -15.65 -1.32
C GLY A 414 -1.78 -14.57 -1.45
N THR A 415 -1.94 -13.77 -0.38
CA THR A 415 -2.90 -12.65 -0.34
C THR A 415 -2.25 -11.37 -0.84
N LEU A 416 -2.96 -10.64 -1.70
CA LEU A 416 -2.64 -9.27 -2.10
C LEU A 416 -3.60 -8.29 -1.43
N THR A 417 -3.07 -7.31 -0.70
CA THR A 417 -3.86 -6.26 -0.03
C THR A 417 -3.33 -4.88 -0.40
N ILE A 418 -4.20 -4.01 -0.90
CA ILE A 418 -3.93 -2.57 -1.08
C ILE A 418 -4.94 -1.82 -0.23
N GLN A 419 -4.50 -1.15 0.83
CA GLN A 419 -5.41 -0.55 1.81
C GLN A 419 -4.89 0.76 2.41
N PRO A 420 -5.78 1.61 2.95
CA PRO A 420 -5.36 2.77 3.72
C PRO A 420 -4.71 2.37 5.05
N PHE A 421 -3.79 3.21 5.51
CA PHE A 421 -3.18 3.12 6.83
C PHE A 421 -4.22 3.46 7.91
N THR A 422 -4.86 4.63 7.81
CA THR A 422 -5.95 5.10 8.69
C THR A 422 -7.31 4.59 8.21
N THR A 423 -8.42 5.32 8.34
CA THR A 423 -9.77 4.78 8.09
C THR A 423 -10.09 4.61 6.60
N ALA A 424 -9.61 5.49 5.74
CA ALA A 424 -9.93 5.52 4.31
C ALA A 424 -8.73 6.00 3.51
N PHE A 425 -8.69 5.70 2.21
CA PHE A 425 -7.78 6.42 1.34
C PHE A 425 -8.18 7.89 1.35
N THR A 426 -7.23 8.79 1.49
CA THR A 426 -7.45 10.23 1.39
C THR A 426 -7.29 10.69 -0.04
N TYR A 427 -6.33 10.10 -0.77
CA TYR A 427 -6.05 10.42 -2.17
C TYR A 427 -5.60 9.18 -2.96
N LEU A 428 -6.16 9.04 -4.16
CA LEU A 428 -5.75 8.07 -5.15
C LEU A 428 -5.55 8.82 -6.46
N ARG A 429 -4.30 9.02 -6.88
CA ARG A 429 -3.92 9.97 -7.95
C ARG A 429 -3.21 9.27 -9.10
N ALA A 430 -3.42 9.76 -10.32
CA ALA A 430 -2.64 9.33 -11.48
C ALA A 430 -2.34 10.48 -12.46
N GLY A 431 -1.27 10.37 -13.25
CA GLY A 431 -0.98 11.27 -14.38
C GLY A 431 -0.84 12.77 -14.04
N ASN A 432 -1.17 13.63 -15.02
CA ASN A 432 -1.13 15.09 -14.86
C ASN A 432 -2.35 15.61 -14.07
N SER A 433 -2.17 16.72 -13.35
CA SER A 433 -3.15 17.25 -12.42
C SER A 433 -4.44 17.75 -13.11
N PRO A 434 -5.64 17.48 -12.55
CA PRO A 434 -5.95 16.51 -11.50
C PRO A 434 -6.37 15.15 -12.11
N GLY A 435 -5.48 14.16 -12.10
CA GLY A 435 -5.84 12.79 -12.49
C GLY A 435 -6.16 11.91 -11.26
N THR A 436 -7.18 11.06 -11.40
CA THR A 436 -7.60 10.09 -10.39
C THR A 436 -6.97 8.74 -10.71
N LEU A 437 -6.44 8.05 -9.70
CA LEU A 437 -5.95 6.69 -9.91
C LEU A 437 -7.12 5.75 -10.17
N THR A 438 -7.05 5.11 -11.32
CA THR A 438 -7.84 3.93 -11.65
C THR A 438 -6.91 2.72 -11.62
N PHE A 439 -7.41 1.58 -11.15
CA PHE A 439 -6.69 0.32 -11.38
C PHE A 439 -6.92 -0.08 -12.84
N ASP A 440 -6.13 0.52 -13.72
CA ASP A 440 -6.10 0.36 -15.17
C ASP A 440 -5.04 -0.66 -15.61
N ASP A 441 -4.78 -0.70 -16.91
CA ASP A 441 -3.93 -1.70 -17.55
C ASP A 441 -2.45 -1.55 -17.17
N ASP A 442 -2.04 -0.45 -16.54
CA ASP A 442 -0.73 -0.34 -15.90
C ASP A 442 -0.52 -1.35 -14.77
N TRP A 443 -1.61 -1.82 -14.13
CA TRP A 443 -1.55 -2.75 -13.01
C TRP A 443 -1.66 -4.21 -13.47
N ASN A 444 -0.64 -5.00 -13.14
CA ASN A 444 -0.59 -6.43 -13.37
C ASN A 444 -0.61 -7.21 -12.05
N PHE A 445 -1.78 -7.71 -11.64
CA PHE A 445 -1.96 -8.49 -10.40
C PHE A 445 -1.68 -9.99 -10.54
N GLY A 446 -1.28 -10.45 -11.73
CA GLY A 446 -1.21 -11.87 -12.06
C GLY A 446 -2.56 -12.60 -11.95
N THR A 447 -2.52 -13.93 -11.98
CA THR A 447 -3.71 -14.80 -11.89
C THR A 447 -3.63 -15.83 -10.76
N ALA A 448 -2.48 -15.93 -10.09
CA ALA A 448 -2.24 -16.92 -9.04
C ALA A 448 -2.71 -16.46 -7.65
N THR A 449 -3.03 -15.18 -7.48
CA THR A 449 -3.39 -14.57 -6.20
C THR A 449 -4.55 -15.32 -5.53
N THR A 450 -4.33 -15.83 -4.31
CA THR A 450 -5.33 -16.65 -3.59
C THR A 450 -6.30 -15.83 -2.76
N SER A 451 -6.09 -14.51 -2.64
CA SER A 451 -7.04 -13.57 -2.07
C SER A 451 -6.64 -12.15 -2.45
N LEU A 452 -7.60 -11.32 -2.88
CA LEU A 452 -7.36 -9.91 -3.22
C LEU A 452 -8.27 -9.00 -2.39
N ALA A 453 -7.68 -8.04 -1.68
CA ALA A 453 -8.40 -6.99 -0.97
C ALA A 453 -7.97 -5.59 -1.46
N LEU A 454 -8.95 -4.79 -1.92
CA LEU A 454 -8.77 -3.38 -2.27
C LEU A 454 -9.56 -2.52 -1.28
N GLY A 455 -8.88 -1.66 -0.53
CA GLY A 455 -9.43 -0.92 0.59
C GLY A 455 -9.66 -1.79 1.83
N LYS A 456 -10.40 -1.24 2.79
CA LYS A 456 -10.88 -1.96 3.99
C LYS A 456 -12.27 -1.47 4.40
N THR A 457 -12.89 -2.13 5.37
CA THR A 457 -14.32 -1.94 5.73
C THR A 457 -14.76 -0.51 6.04
N THR A 458 -13.82 0.36 6.42
CA THR A 458 -14.02 1.78 6.74
C THR A 458 -13.71 2.74 5.59
N ASN A 459 -13.29 2.23 4.42
CA ASN A 459 -12.91 3.07 3.29
C ASN A 459 -14.13 3.81 2.71
N THR A 460 -14.01 5.13 2.55
CA THR A 460 -15.04 6.02 2.02
C THR A 460 -14.65 6.66 0.70
N LEU A 461 -13.40 6.48 0.24
CA LEU A 461 -12.95 7.01 -1.05
C LEU A 461 -13.43 6.14 -2.20
N ALA A 462 -13.86 6.78 -3.28
CA ALA A 462 -14.29 6.07 -4.48
C ALA A 462 -13.14 5.25 -5.10
N LEU A 463 -13.48 4.07 -5.63
CA LEU A 463 -12.56 3.20 -6.35
C LEU A 463 -13.10 2.95 -7.76
N THR A 464 -12.22 3.07 -8.76
CA THR A 464 -12.53 2.78 -10.15
C THR A 464 -11.60 1.69 -10.67
N LEU A 465 -12.18 0.62 -11.21
CA LEU A 465 -11.47 -0.52 -11.79
C LEU A 465 -11.67 -0.49 -13.31
N MET A 466 -10.57 -0.38 -14.05
CA MET A 466 -10.56 -0.31 -15.52
C MET A 466 -9.78 -1.45 -16.17
N ASN A 467 -9.02 -2.24 -15.41
CA ASN A 467 -8.40 -3.47 -15.86
C ASN A 467 -9.06 -4.72 -15.29
N SER A 468 -9.05 -5.79 -16.07
CA SER A 468 -9.64 -7.06 -15.67
C SER A 468 -8.81 -7.72 -14.57
N MET A 469 -9.50 -8.29 -13.56
CA MET A 469 -8.87 -8.97 -12.43
C MET A 469 -9.35 -10.42 -12.35
N SER A 470 -8.42 -11.35 -12.13
CA SER A 470 -8.71 -12.77 -11.91
C SER A 470 -8.02 -13.25 -10.63
N VAL A 471 -8.79 -13.83 -9.72
CA VAL A 471 -8.33 -14.23 -8.38
C VAL A 471 -8.66 -15.70 -8.13
N ASN A 472 -7.67 -16.49 -7.71
CA ASN A 472 -7.84 -17.89 -7.34
C ASN A 472 -8.31 -18.05 -5.87
N GLY A 473 -9.30 -17.26 -5.48
CA GLY A 473 -9.83 -17.18 -4.12
C GLY A 473 -10.71 -15.94 -3.94
N PRO A 474 -10.95 -15.49 -2.71
CA PRO A 474 -11.89 -14.40 -2.46
C PRO A 474 -11.38 -13.06 -3.01
N LEU A 475 -12.33 -12.24 -3.48
CA LEU A 475 -12.10 -10.86 -3.91
C LEU A 475 -12.94 -9.92 -3.04
N SER A 476 -12.31 -8.99 -2.33
CA SER A 476 -13.00 -7.97 -1.53
C SER A 476 -12.62 -6.56 -1.99
N ILE A 477 -13.63 -5.75 -2.31
CA ILE A 477 -13.46 -4.36 -2.71
C ILE A 477 -14.26 -3.46 -1.78
N TYR A 478 -13.59 -2.52 -1.14
CA TYR A 478 -14.14 -1.58 -0.19
C TYR A 478 -13.89 -0.14 -0.66
N GLY A 479 -14.95 0.64 -0.86
CA GLY A 479 -14.85 2.03 -1.27
C GLY A 479 -16.04 2.90 -0.86
N GLY A 480 -15.97 4.17 -1.22
CA GLY A 480 -17.14 5.03 -1.37
C GLY A 480 -17.94 4.56 -2.58
N ALA A 481 -17.97 5.34 -3.67
CA ALA A 481 -18.52 4.84 -4.93
C ALA A 481 -17.59 3.78 -5.54
N LEU A 482 -18.15 2.67 -6.02
CA LEU A 482 -17.42 1.64 -6.77
C LEU A 482 -17.83 1.71 -8.25
N THR A 483 -16.86 1.96 -9.13
CA THR A 483 -17.03 1.94 -10.58
C THR A 483 -16.30 0.74 -11.17
N LEU A 484 -17.03 -0.25 -11.65
CA LEU A 484 -16.52 -1.55 -12.10
C LEU A 484 -16.63 -1.68 -13.64
N ASN A 485 -15.70 -1.06 -14.37
CA ASN A 485 -15.75 -1.02 -15.84
C ASN A 485 -15.08 -2.22 -16.50
N ALA A 486 -14.26 -2.96 -15.76
CA ALA A 486 -13.58 -4.16 -16.25
C ALA A 486 -14.06 -5.44 -15.58
N ASN A 487 -13.65 -6.58 -16.14
CA ASN A 487 -14.12 -7.88 -15.68
C ASN A 487 -13.49 -8.25 -14.33
N LEU A 488 -14.32 -8.75 -13.41
CA LEU A 488 -13.88 -9.34 -12.15
C LEU A 488 -14.15 -10.83 -12.20
N THR A 489 -13.14 -11.65 -11.93
CA THR A 489 -13.26 -13.11 -11.97
C THR A 489 -12.69 -13.71 -10.69
N THR A 490 -13.46 -14.61 -10.08
CA THR A 490 -12.94 -15.55 -9.08
C THR A 490 -13.03 -16.97 -9.63
N THR A 491 -12.03 -17.80 -9.40
CA THR A 491 -11.96 -19.16 -9.99
C THR A 491 -12.03 -20.29 -8.97
N ASN A 492 -11.79 -20.01 -7.68
CA ASN A 492 -11.74 -21.02 -6.64
C ASN A 492 -13.15 -21.43 -6.16
N THR A 493 -13.56 -22.66 -6.44
CA THR A 493 -14.89 -23.18 -6.08
C THR A 493 -15.06 -23.49 -4.59
N THR A 494 -14.01 -23.35 -3.78
CA THR A 494 -14.07 -23.49 -2.32
C THR A 494 -14.22 -22.13 -1.64
N THR A 495 -13.40 -21.15 -2.02
CA THR A 495 -13.26 -19.86 -1.31
C THR A 495 -13.51 -18.61 -2.17
N GLY A 496 -13.81 -18.76 -3.45
CA GLY A 496 -13.91 -17.67 -4.44
C GLY A 496 -15.15 -16.78 -4.34
N ASP A 497 -15.50 -16.32 -3.14
CA ASP A 497 -16.55 -15.33 -2.95
C ASP A 497 -16.10 -13.94 -3.40
N ILE A 498 -17.04 -13.12 -3.84
CA ILE A 498 -16.81 -11.71 -4.18
C ILE A 498 -17.60 -10.84 -3.20
N LEU A 499 -16.93 -9.89 -2.54
CA LEU A 499 -17.54 -8.85 -1.72
C LEU A 499 -17.31 -7.48 -2.35
N LEU A 500 -18.39 -6.77 -2.63
CA LEU A 500 -18.40 -5.38 -3.06
C LEU A 500 -19.07 -4.54 -1.97
N LYS A 501 -18.31 -3.70 -1.28
CA LYS A 501 -18.83 -2.77 -0.27
C LYS A 501 -18.57 -1.33 -0.71
N GLY A 502 -19.65 -0.63 -1.06
CA GLY A 502 -19.62 0.75 -1.53
C GLY A 502 -20.82 1.56 -1.05
N SER A 503 -20.78 2.88 -1.21
CA SER A 503 -21.99 3.69 -1.19
C SER A 503 -22.86 3.39 -2.40
N THR A 504 -22.25 3.31 -3.59
CA THR A 504 -22.89 2.95 -4.86
C THR A 504 -22.03 1.92 -5.60
N ILE A 505 -22.66 1.10 -6.45
CA ILE A 505 -21.96 0.23 -7.41
C ILE A 505 -22.50 0.56 -8.81
N THR A 506 -21.60 0.91 -9.72
CA THR A 506 -21.90 1.19 -11.13
C THR A 506 -20.85 0.50 -12.02
N GLY A 507 -21.07 0.52 -13.33
CA GLY A 507 -20.12 0.01 -14.31
C GLY A 507 -20.74 -0.95 -15.32
N THR A 508 -19.89 -1.48 -16.21
CA THR A 508 -20.28 -2.31 -17.36
C THR A 508 -19.47 -3.61 -17.48
N GLY A 509 -18.49 -3.83 -16.60
CA GLY A 509 -17.70 -5.07 -16.60
C GLY A 509 -18.51 -6.31 -16.24
N THR A 510 -18.02 -7.49 -16.62
CA THR A 510 -18.61 -8.77 -16.21
C THR A 510 -18.04 -9.22 -14.87
N ILE A 511 -18.90 -9.56 -13.92
CA ILE A 511 -18.55 -10.17 -12.63
C ILE A 511 -18.80 -11.67 -12.75
N THR A 512 -17.72 -12.44 -12.84
CA THR A 512 -17.75 -13.90 -12.87
C THR A 512 -17.39 -14.45 -11.49
N VAL A 513 -18.37 -15.06 -10.85
CA VAL A 513 -18.24 -15.69 -9.54
C VAL A 513 -17.89 -17.16 -9.72
N ALA A 514 -16.94 -17.67 -8.94
CA ALA A 514 -16.60 -19.09 -8.96
C ALA A 514 -17.84 -19.98 -8.69
N ASN A 515 -17.84 -21.18 -9.26
CA ASN A 515 -19.01 -22.06 -9.17
C ASN A 515 -19.39 -22.38 -7.71
N GLY A 516 -20.68 -22.24 -7.38
CA GLY A 516 -21.19 -22.46 -6.03
C GLY A 516 -20.78 -21.41 -4.99
N LYS A 517 -20.10 -20.33 -5.39
CA LYS A 517 -19.69 -19.23 -4.50
C LYS A 517 -20.67 -18.07 -4.53
N ASN A 518 -20.45 -17.04 -3.73
CA ASN A 518 -21.38 -15.94 -3.52
C ASN A 518 -20.80 -14.59 -3.95
N LEU A 519 -21.62 -13.78 -4.62
CA LEU A 519 -21.41 -12.35 -4.77
C LEU A 519 -22.24 -11.59 -3.73
N SER A 520 -21.58 -10.86 -2.83
CA SER A 520 -22.23 -9.94 -1.89
C SER A 520 -22.08 -8.50 -2.35
N ALA A 521 -23.19 -7.82 -2.61
CA ALA A 521 -23.24 -6.40 -2.93
C ALA A 521 -23.82 -5.60 -1.76
N ASN A 522 -22.97 -4.89 -1.02
CA ASN A 522 -23.34 -4.04 0.11
C ASN A 522 -23.32 -2.57 -0.33
N VAL A 523 -24.50 -2.03 -0.63
CA VAL A 523 -24.67 -0.64 -1.07
C VAL A 523 -25.49 0.17 -0.06
N SER A 524 -24.96 1.31 0.38
CA SER A 524 -25.64 2.18 1.35
C SER A 524 -26.50 3.27 0.71
N ALA A 525 -26.27 3.58 -0.58
CA ALA A 525 -27.02 4.55 -1.36
C ALA A 525 -27.58 3.91 -2.65
N ASN A 526 -28.50 4.61 -3.30
CA ASN A 526 -29.15 4.12 -4.52
C ASN A 526 -28.15 4.09 -5.68
N SER A 527 -28.15 2.99 -6.44
CA SER A 527 -27.23 2.82 -7.56
C SER A 527 -27.84 1.96 -8.66
N THR A 528 -27.42 2.22 -9.90
CA THR A 528 -27.75 1.42 -11.08
C THR A 528 -26.47 0.87 -11.67
N SER A 529 -26.38 -0.46 -11.76
CA SER A 529 -25.25 -1.18 -12.31
C SER A 529 -25.66 -1.89 -13.60
N SER A 530 -24.85 -1.67 -14.64
CA SER A 530 -24.92 -2.41 -15.91
C SER A 530 -23.89 -3.54 -15.96
N ASN A 531 -23.38 -3.98 -14.79
CA ASN A 531 -22.49 -5.12 -14.72
C ASN A 531 -23.29 -6.41 -14.98
N VAL A 532 -22.73 -7.29 -15.81
CA VAL A 532 -23.27 -8.66 -16.00
C VAL A 532 -22.76 -9.52 -14.85
N ILE A 533 -23.65 -10.28 -14.19
CA ILE A 533 -23.26 -11.20 -13.11
C ILE A 533 -23.42 -12.65 -13.59
N ASN A 534 -22.34 -13.43 -13.57
CA ASN A 534 -22.28 -14.81 -14.07
C ASN A 534 -21.70 -15.78 -13.03
N GLY A 535 -22.06 -17.05 -13.13
CA GLY A 535 -21.48 -18.15 -12.34
C GLY A 535 -22.45 -19.32 -12.17
N THR A 536 -21.97 -20.56 -12.35
CA THR A 536 -22.82 -21.75 -12.20
C THR A 536 -23.08 -22.02 -10.72
N ASN A 537 -24.36 -22.11 -10.33
CA ASN A 537 -24.80 -22.22 -8.94
C ASN A 537 -24.25 -21.09 -8.05
N ALA A 538 -23.78 -19.99 -8.65
CA ALA A 538 -23.30 -18.85 -7.90
C ALA A 538 -24.48 -18.09 -7.30
N SER A 539 -24.39 -17.79 -6.00
CA SER A 539 -25.41 -17.06 -5.26
C SER A 539 -25.18 -15.56 -5.35
N PHE A 540 -26.25 -14.78 -5.19
CA PHE A 540 -26.19 -13.33 -5.12
C PHE A 540 -26.87 -12.84 -3.85
N THR A 541 -26.13 -12.07 -3.04
CA THR A 541 -26.61 -11.51 -1.78
C THR A 541 -26.61 -9.98 -1.85
N LYS A 542 -27.79 -9.37 -1.79
CA LYS A 542 -27.96 -7.92 -1.63
C LYS A 542 -27.94 -7.55 -0.15
N LEU A 543 -26.99 -6.68 0.20
CA LEU A 543 -26.78 -6.10 1.53
C LEU A 543 -26.91 -4.56 1.45
N GLY A 544 -26.88 -3.90 2.61
CA GLY A 544 -26.93 -2.44 2.71
C GLY A 544 -28.32 -1.86 2.46
N THR A 545 -28.52 -0.61 2.83
CA THR A 545 -29.84 0.05 2.86
C THR A 545 -30.27 0.63 1.51
N GLY A 546 -29.35 0.83 0.58
CA GLY A 546 -29.63 1.46 -0.72
C GLY A 546 -30.42 0.56 -1.66
N ILE A 547 -31.03 1.18 -2.68
CA ILE A 547 -31.61 0.49 -3.83
C ILE A 547 -30.48 0.11 -4.80
N LEU A 548 -30.34 -1.18 -5.14
CA LEU A 548 -29.47 -1.64 -6.23
C LEU A 548 -30.33 -2.03 -7.43
N THR A 549 -30.19 -1.31 -8.54
CA THR A 549 -30.83 -1.65 -9.81
C THR A 549 -29.82 -2.35 -10.72
N LEU A 550 -30.11 -3.58 -11.14
CA LEU A 550 -29.33 -4.33 -12.14
C LEU A 550 -29.98 -4.16 -13.52
N SER A 551 -29.24 -3.58 -14.47
CA SER A 551 -29.77 -3.26 -15.82
C SER A 551 -29.22 -4.14 -16.94
N ALA A 552 -28.19 -4.94 -16.69
CA ALA A 552 -27.66 -5.91 -17.63
C ALA A 552 -28.19 -7.32 -17.34
N SER A 553 -28.27 -8.17 -18.38
CA SER A 553 -28.73 -9.55 -18.25
C SER A 553 -27.76 -10.37 -17.40
N SER A 554 -28.22 -11.00 -16.31
CA SER A 554 -27.38 -11.75 -15.36
C SER A 554 -27.57 -13.27 -15.50
N GLY A 555 -26.47 -14.00 -15.78
CA GLY A 555 -26.46 -15.44 -16.01
C GLY A 555 -26.20 -16.33 -14.79
N TYR A 556 -26.00 -15.79 -13.58
CA TYR A 556 -25.82 -16.62 -12.37
C TYR A 556 -27.08 -17.45 -12.04
N SER A 557 -26.91 -18.66 -11.52
CA SER A 557 -28.00 -19.63 -11.35
C SER A 557 -28.26 -20.10 -9.91
N GLY A 558 -27.53 -19.61 -8.91
CA GLY A 558 -27.73 -19.95 -7.51
C GLY A 558 -28.84 -19.14 -6.81
N LEU A 559 -28.87 -19.21 -5.48
CA LEU A 559 -29.83 -18.50 -4.63
C LEU A 559 -29.63 -16.99 -4.72
N THR A 560 -30.73 -16.24 -4.89
CA THR A 560 -30.74 -14.80 -4.66
C THR A 560 -31.28 -14.50 -3.27
N THR A 561 -30.51 -13.79 -2.45
CA THR A 561 -30.92 -13.34 -1.11
C THR A 561 -30.91 -11.81 -1.04
N ILE A 562 -32.01 -11.21 -0.59
CA ILE A 562 -32.07 -9.79 -0.24
C ILE A 562 -32.16 -9.69 1.28
N SER A 563 -31.03 -9.38 1.91
CA SER A 563 -30.95 -9.29 3.37
C SER A 563 -31.24 -7.88 3.91
N SER A 564 -31.08 -6.84 3.08
CA SER A 564 -31.36 -5.45 3.44
C SER A 564 -31.60 -4.58 2.19
N GLY A 565 -32.38 -3.51 2.38
CA GLY A 565 -32.68 -2.51 1.35
C GLY A 565 -33.51 -3.09 0.21
N THR A 566 -33.34 -2.53 -0.99
CA THR A 566 -34.10 -2.93 -2.17
C THR A 566 -33.19 -3.46 -3.27
N LEU A 567 -33.57 -4.57 -3.88
CA LEU A 567 -33.03 -5.03 -5.15
C LEU A 567 -34.05 -4.77 -6.25
N GLN A 568 -33.64 -4.23 -7.39
CA GLN A 568 -34.46 -4.09 -8.58
C GLN A 568 -33.74 -4.72 -9.76
N PHE A 569 -34.44 -5.52 -10.55
CA PHE A 569 -33.93 -5.92 -11.86
C PHE A 569 -34.68 -5.17 -12.95
N ASN A 570 -33.92 -4.63 -13.90
CA ASN A 570 -34.43 -4.08 -15.15
C ASN A 570 -34.16 -5.05 -16.32
N GLU A 571 -34.18 -6.34 -16.03
CA GLU A 571 -33.94 -7.46 -16.94
C GLU A 571 -34.98 -8.56 -16.72
N ASN A 572 -35.11 -9.47 -17.68
CA ASN A 572 -35.86 -10.71 -17.46
C ASN A 572 -34.95 -11.68 -16.70
N LYS A 573 -35.43 -12.22 -15.58
CA LYS A 573 -34.60 -13.06 -14.71
C LYS A 573 -35.31 -14.35 -14.34
N THR A 574 -34.58 -15.46 -14.45
CA THR A 574 -34.96 -16.73 -13.84
C THR A 574 -34.14 -16.94 -12.57
N PHE A 575 -34.83 -17.20 -11.46
CA PHE A 575 -34.26 -17.52 -10.16
C PHE A 575 -34.41 -19.02 -9.91
N SER A 576 -33.35 -19.68 -9.43
CA SER A 576 -33.47 -21.03 -8.87
C SER A 576 -34.26 -20.92 -7.56
N ASP A 577 -33.68 -20.27 -6.56
CA ASP A 577 -34.36 -19.94 -5.31
C ASP A 577 -34.26 -18.43 -5.06
N LEU A 578 -35.25 -17.90 -4.35
CA LEU A 578 -35.33 -16.47 -4.03
C LEU A 578 -35.76 -16.29 -2.57
N SER A 579 -34.95 -15.54 -1.81
CA SER A 579 -35.21 -15.19 -0.42
C SER A 579 -35.25 -13.67 -0.25
N ILE A 580 -36.35 -13.16 0.30
CA ILE A 580 -36.52 -11.75 0.66
C ILE A 580 -36.66 -11.69 2.18
N ALA A 581 -35.68 -11.12 2.88
CA ALA A 581 -35.70 -10.99 4.32
C ALA A 581 -36.72 -9.94 4.80
N ASN A 582 -37.05 -9.97 6.09
CA ASN A 582 -37.89 -8.95 6.71
C ASN A 582 -37.29 -7.55 6.49
N SER A 583 -38.15 -6.55 6.30
CA SER A 583 -37.78 -5.15 6.01
C SER A 583 -36.92 -4.96 4.75
N SER A 584 -36.84 -5.97 3.87
CA SER A 584 -36.16 -5.89 2.58
C SER A 584 -37.17 -5.93 1.43
N SER A 585 -36.77 -5.47 0.26
CA SER A 585 -37.66 -5.37 -0.91
C SER A 585 -37.04 -5.90 -2.20
N LEU A 586 -37.86 -6.51 -3.04
CA LEU A 586 -37.55 -6.82 -4.43
C LEU A 586 -38.54 -6.10 -5.34
N ILE A 587 -38.04 -5.41 -6.37
CA ILE A 587 -38.86 -4.76 -7.40
C ILE A 587 -38.64 -5.46 -8.73
N LEU A 588 -39.73 -5.93 -9.31
CA LEU A 588 -39.82 -6.37 -10.69
C LEU A 588 -40.28 -5.19 -11.55
N ALA A 589 -39.38 -4.68 -12.40
CA ALA A 589 -39.64 -3.49 -13.21
C ALA A 589 -40.71 -3.72 -14.30
N SER A 590 -41.34 -2.63 -14.75
CA SER A 590 -42.36 -2.67 -15.81
C SER A 590 -41.87 -3.36 -17.07
N ASN A 591 -42.75 -4.13 -17.70
CA ASN A 591 -42.49 -4.87 -18.94
C ASN A 591 -41.35 -5.90 -18.83
N LYS A 592 -41.02 -6.35 -17.61
CA LYS A 592 -40.07 -7.44 -17.36
C LYS A 592 -40.78 -8.70 -16.89
N GLN A 593 -40.09 -9.83 -17.02
CA GLN A 593 -40.55 -11.13 -16.54
C GLN A 593 -39.59 -11.70 -15.48
N PHE A 594 -40.14 -12.08 -14.34
CA PHE A 594 -39.44 -13.00 -13.42
C PHE A 594 -40.05 -14.39 -13.48
N THR A 595 -39.18 -15.38 -13.48
CA THR A 595 -39.54 -16.79 -13.24
C THR A 595 -38.79 -17.28 -12.01
N VAL A 596 -39.48 -17.88 -11.05
CA VAL A 596 -38.84 -18.56 -9.92
C VAL A 596 -39.11 -20.05 -10.08
N THR A 597 -38.09 -20.86 -10.36
CA THR A 597 -38.29 -22.29 -10.63
C THR A 597 -38.32 -23.15 -9.37
N GLY A 598 -37.60 -22.74 -8.32
CA GLY A 598 -37.56 -23.37 -7.00
C GLY A 598 -38.41 -22.63 -5.97
N VAL A 599 -37.86 -22.43 -4.77
CA VAL A 599 -38.60 -21.88 -3.62
C VAL A 599 -38.51 -20.35 -3.61
N LEU A 600 -39.67 -19.69 -3.57
CA LEU A 600 -39.78 -18.29 -3.15
C LEU A 600 -40.09 -18.23 -1.65
N THR A 601 -39.13 -17.73 -0.86
CA THR A 601 -39.35 -17.35 0.55
C THR A 601 -39.46 -15.83 0.66
N ASN A 602 -40.67 -15.30 0.80
CA ASN A 602 -40.89 -13.87 0.98
C ASN A 602 -41.26 -13.56 2.43
N ASN A 603 -40.35 -12.95 3.18
CA ASN A 603 -40.63 -12.35 4.49
C ASN A 603 -40.59 -10.81 4.46
N GLY A 604 -40.27 -10.22 3.31
CA GLY A 604 -40.18 -8.78 3.09
C GLY A 604 -41.29 -8.28 2.18
N THR A 605 -40.95 -7.45 1.19
CA THR A 605 -41.90 -6.94 0.18
C THR A 605 -41.47 -7.30 -1.23
N LEU A 606 -42.33 -7.98 -1.98
CA LEU A 606 -42.20 -8.17 -3.42
C LEU A 606 -43.12 -7.18 -4.15
N THR A 607 -42.57 -6.30 -4.97
CA THR A 607 -43.35 -5.37 -5.81
C THR A 607 -43.24 -5.77 -7.28
N ILE A 608 -44.40 -5.96 -7.91
CA ILE A 608 -44.57 -6.23 -9.33
C ILE A 608 -45.12 -4.95 -9.96
N GLU A 609 -44.29 -4.25 -10.72
CA GLU A 609 -44.70 -3.01 -11.38
C GLU A 609 -45.69 -3.27 -12.52
N SER A 610 -46.46 -2.25 -12.90
CA SER A 610 -47.44 -2.36 -13.98
C SER A 610 -46.81 -2.84 -15.27
N GLY A 611 -47.43 -3.82 -15.91
CA GLY A 611 -46.96 -4.46 -17.15
C GLY A 611 -45.88 -5.53 -16.94
N ALA A 612 -45.44 -5.78 -15.71
CA ALA A 612 -44.54 -6.89 -15.42
C ALA A 612 -45.29 -8.23 -15.32
N THR A 613 -44.55 -9.33 -15.49
CA THR A 613 -45.07 -10.69 -15.37
C THR A 613 -44.25 -11.50 -14.37
N PHE A 614 -44.95 -12.18 -13.46
CA PHE A 614 -44.32 -13.04 -12.46
C PHE A 614 -44.82 -14.48 -12.66
N LEU A 615 -43.90 -15.37 -13.03
CA LEU A 615 -44.16 -16.80 -13.15
C LEU A 615 -43.60 -17.51 -11.92
N GLN A 616 -44.50 -17.99 -11.08
CA GLN A 616 -44.15 -18.74 -9.89
C GLN A 616 -44.03 -20.24 -10.22
N GLY A 617 -42.98 -20.86 -9.68
CA GLY A 617 -42.80 -22.30 -9.66
C GLY A 617 -43.69 -22.99 -8.63
N THR A 618 -43.22 -24.10 -8.06
CA THR A 618 -44.08 -25.03 -7.30
C THR A 618 -44.17 -24.75 -5.80
N SER A 619 -43.34 -23.87 -5.24
CA SER A 619 -43.25 -23.65 -3.79
C SER A 619 -43.20 -22.18 -3.39
N LEU A 620 -44.05 -21.81 -2.43
CA LEU A 620 -44.13 -20.50 -1.79
C LEU A 620 -44.03 -20.63 -0.27
N ALA A 621 -43.22 -19.78 0.36
CA ALA A 621 -43.07 -19.71 1.80
C ALA A 621 -42.92 -18.26 2.29
N GLY A 622 -43.11 -18.07 3.60
CA GLY A 622 -42.94 -16.79 4.29
C GLY A 622 -44.26 -16.07 4.57
N THR A 623 -44.16 -14.91 5.22
CA THR A 623 -45.30 -14.09 5.66
C THR A 623 -45.25 -12.66 5.10
N GLY A 624 -44.48 -12.47 4.03
CA GLY A 624 -44.16 -11.17 3.44
C GLY A 624 -45.32 -10.58 2.65
N THR A 625 -45.12 -9.33 2.23
CA THR A 625 -46.07 -8.55 1.45
C THR A 625 -45.81 -8.69 -0.06
N TYR A 626 -46.89 -8.77 -0.83
CA TYR A 626 -46.92 -8.74 -2.29
C TYR A 626 -47.68 -7.51 -2.73
N ASN A 627 -47.03 -6.64 -3.49
CA ASN A 627 -47.62 -5.47 -4.13
C ASN A 627 -47.69 -5.71 -5.63
N VAL A 628 -48.88 -5.76 -6.20
CA VAL A 628 -49.08 -5.82 -7.65
C VAL A 628 -49.66 -4.50 -8.10
N LYS A 629 -48.91 -3.78 -8.94
CA LYS A 629 -49.33 -2.50 -9.47
C LYS A 629 -49.94 -2.66 -10.84
N GLN A 630 -50.99 -1.90 -11.12
CA GLN A 630 -51.62 -1.83 -12.43
C GLN A 630 -51.94 -0.38 -12.75
N PHE A 631 -51.30 0.15 -13.78
CA PHE A 631 -51.64 1.45 -14.33
C PHE A 631 -52.92 1.32 -15.17
N VAL A 632 -53.89 2.17 -14.89
CA VAL A 632 -55.13 2.27 -15.64
C VAL A 632 -55.39 3.72 -15.98
N THR A 633 -55.86 3.96 -17.20
CA THR A 633 -56.16 5.31 -17.67
C THR A 633 -57.63 5.65 -17.43
N GLY A 634 -57.87 6.89 -17.03
CA GLY A 634 -59.22 7.43 -16.80
C GLY A 634 -59.73 8.26 -17.97
N ALA A 635 -61.01 8.63 -17.90
CA ALA A 635 -61.62 9.62 -18.79
C ALA A 635 -61.74 10.95 -18.02
N GLY A 636 -60.88 11.92 -18.34
CA GLY A 636 -60.72 13.18 -17.59
C GLY A 636 -62.04 13.97 -17.42
N GLY A 637 -62.67 13.86 -16.25
CA GLY A 637 -63.87 14.62 -15.89
C GLY A 637 -64.62 14.08 -14.66
N ALA A 638 -65.57 14.87 -14.12
CA ALA A 638 -66.40 14.50 -12.97
C ALA A 638 -67.43 13.38 -13.26
N THR A 639 -67.59 13.03 -14.54
CA THR A 639 -68.36 11.87 -15.01
C THR A 639 -67.49 11.09 -16.00
N PRO A 640 -66.97 9.91 -15.64
CA PRO A 640 -66.10 9.15 -16.54
C PRO A 640 -66.90 8.68 -17.77
N THR A 641 -66.47 9.02 -18.98
CA THR A 641 -67.10 8.57 -20.23
C THR A 641 -66.30 7.43 -20.89
N GLY A 642 -67.00 6.36 -21.27
CA GLY A 642 -66.58 5.37 -22.29
C GLY A 642 -65.48 4.34 -21.96
N ARG A 643 -64.50 4.59 -21.07
CA ARG A 643 -63.38 3.66 -20.83
C ARG A 643 -63.62 2.74 -19.63
N PHE A 644 -63.71 1.44 -19.86
CA PHE A 644 -63.83 0.39 -18.85
C PHE A 644 -62.61 -0.51 -18.86
N TRP A 645 -62.10 -0.86 -17.69
CA TRP A 645 -61.03 -1.83 -17.50
C TRP A 645 -61.63 -3.12 -16.96
N TYR A 646 -61.47 -4.23 -17.68
CA TYR A 646 -61.87 -5.55 -17.22
C TYR A 646 -60.66 -6.25 -16.61
N MET A 647 -60.73 -6.57 -15.32
CA MET A 647 -59.57 -7.01 -14.55
C MET A 647 -59.97 -8.00 -13.46
N GLY A 648 -59.07 -8.94 -13.16
CA GLY A 648 -59.10 -9.72 -11.92
C GLY A 648 -58.33 -9.02 -10.81
N VAL A 649 -58.43 -9.55 -9.60
CA VAL A 649 -57.64 -9.10 -8.45
C VAL A 649 -56.52 -10.13 -8.19
N PRO A 650 -55.24 -9.73 -8.10
CA PRO A 650 -54.14 -10.70 -8.07
C PRO A 650 -53.83 -11.28 -6.68
N VAL A 651 -54.42 -10.73 -5.61
CA VAL A 651 -54.15 -11.14 -4.22
C VAL A 651 -55.44 -11.26 -3.41
N ASN A 652 -55.44 -12.14 -2.40
CA ASN A 652 -56.57 -12.35 -1.50
C ASN A 652 -56.75 -11.20 -0.49
N ASN A 653 -57.88 -11.21 0.23
CA ASN A 653 -58.17 -10.33 1.38
C ASN A 653 -58.14 -8.82 1.09
N LEU A 654 -58.49 -8.42 -0.12
CA LEU A 654 -58.62 -7.02 -0.48
C LEU A 654 -60.05 -6.50 -0.32
N SER A 655 -60.19 -5.25 0.10
CA SER A 655 -61.45 -4.51 0.00
C SER A 655 -61.47 -3.64 -1.26
N ARG A 656 -62.66 -3.28 -1.74
CA ARG A 656 -62.84 -2.29 -2.80
C ARG A 656 -62.08 -1.00 -2.50
N ALA A 657 -62.22 -0.44 -1.30
CA ALA A 657 -61.57 0.83 -0.96
C ALA A 657 -60.04 0.72 -0.98
N THR A 658 -59.47 -0.39 -0.51
CA THR A 658 -58.02 -0.60 -0.49
C THR A 658 -57.44 -0.80 -1.90
N ALA A 659 -58.11 -1.58 -2.75
CA ALA A 659 -57.61 -1.94 -4.08
C ALA A 659 -57.90 -0.86 -5.14
N PHE A 660 -59.06 -0.21 -5.06
CA PHE A 660 -59.57 0.69 -6.10
C PHE A 660 -59.83 2.13 -5.59
N GLY A 661 -59.56 2.45 -4.31
CA GLY A 661 -59.84 3.77 -3.69
C GLY A 661 -61.34 4.02 -3.49
N ALA A 662 -61.81 4.94 -2.64
CA ALA A 662 -63.24 5.10 -2.24
C ALA A 662 -64.28 5.24 -3.39
N ALA A 663 -65.50 4.76 -3.16
CA ALA A 663 -66.60 4.72 -4.14
C ALA A 663 -67.14 6.11 -4.44
N SER A 664 -67.26 6.45 -5.71
CA SER A 664 -67.86 7.72 -6.13
C SER A 664 -68.42 7.64 -7.54
N ALA A 665 -69.03 8.73 -8.02
CA ALA A 665 -69.45 8.85 -9.41
C ALA A 665 -68.26 8.73 -10.39
N SER A 666 -67.09 9.22 -9.96
CA SER A 666 -65.83 9.19 -10.70
C SER A 666 -65.02 7.91 -10.49
N ASN A 667 -65.42 7.04 -9.56
CA ASN A 667 -64.67 5.83 -9.21
C ASN A 667 -65.61 4.65 -8.94
N ARG A 668 -65.87 3.86 -9.99
CA ARG A 668 -66.89 2.82 -10.01
C ARG A 668 -66.28 1.45 -10.26
N LEU A 669 -66.76 0.46 -9.53
CA LEU A 669 -66.34 -0.94 -9.63
C LEU A 669 -67.58 -1.82 -9.61
N TRP A 670 -67.62 -2.80 -10.49
CA TRP A 670 -68.67 -3.82 -10.59
C TRP A 670 -68.01 -5.20 -10.62
N SER A 671 -68.69 -6.23 -10.11
CA SER A 671 -68.28 -7.62 -10.21
C SER A 671 -69.19 -8.39 -11.17
N TRP A 672 -68.61 -9.30 -11.95
CA TRP A 672 -69.35 -10.24 -12.78
C TRP A 672 -69.91 -11.38 -11.93
N SER A 673 -71.18 -11.72 -12.14
CA SER A 673 -71.79 -12.92 -11.56
C SER A 673 -71.91 -13.99 -12.63
N GLU A 674 -71.21 -15.11 -12.45
CA GLU A 674 -71.29 -16.25 -13.39
C GLU A 674 -72.67 -16.90 -13.37
N SER A 675 -73.26 -17.08 -12.19
CA SER A 675 -74.59 -17.70 -12.06
C SER A 675 -75.70 -16.80 -12.60
N GLY A 676 -75.53 -15.49 -12.47
CA GLY A 676 -76.51 -14.50 -12.92
C GLY A 676 -76.27 -13.98 -14.34
N GLN A 677 -75.13 -14.33 -14.95
CA GLN A 677 -74.65 -13.81 -16.24
C GLN A 677 -74.81 -12.28 -16.37
N ALA A 678 -74.52 -11.55 -15.28
CA ALA A 678 -74.75 -10.12 -15.20
C ALA A 678 -73.70 -9.42 -14.33
N TRP A 679 -73.47 -8.13 -14.60
CA TRP A 679 -72.71 -7.24 -13.74
C TRP A 679 -73.55 -6.83 -12.53
N SER A 680 -72.91 -6.75 -11.36
CA SER A 680 -73.53 -6.27 -10.13
C SER A 680 -73.97 -4.80 -10.23
N SER A 681 -74.62 -4.28 -9.20
CA SER A 681 -74.61 -2.84 -8.92
C SER A 681 -73.20 -2.38 -8.51
N GLN A 682 -72.98 -1.06 -8.44
CA GLN A 682 -71.70 -0.53 -7.97
C GLN A 682 -71.37 -1.07 -6.58
N LEU A 683 -70.15 -1.59 -6.42
CA LEU A 683 -69.66 -2.12 -5.15
C LEU A 683 -69.40 -0.98 -4.16
N VAL A 684 -69.67 -1.23 -2.87
CA VAL A 684 -69.41 -0.31 -1.76
C VAL A 684 -68.00 -0.53 -1.18
N ASP A 685 -67.48 0.44 -0.43
CA ASP A 685 -66.09 0.47 0.05
C ASP A 685 -65.65 -0.76 0.84
N ALA A 686 -66.51 -1.29 1.70
CA ALA A 686 -66.24 -2.47 2.53
C ALA A 686 -66.35 -3.80 1.78
N THR A 687 -66.70 -3.80 0.48
CA THR A 687 -66.88 -5.04 -0.29
C THR A 687 -65.55 -5.79 -0.39
N ALA A 688 -65.52 -7.03 0.08
CA ALA A 688 -64.39 -7.93 -0.11
C ALA A 688 -64.29 -8.37 -1.57
N LEU A 689 -63.06 -8.44 -2.08
CA LEU A 689 -62.77 -8.83 -3.46
C LEU A 689 -62.16 -10.23 -3.51
N THR A 690 -62.38 -10.95 -4.60
CA THR A 690 -61.91 -12.32 -4.79
C THR A 690 -61.14 -12.45 -6.10
N PRO A 691 -59.97 -13.13 -6.12
CA PRO A 691 -59.14 -13.22 -7.33
C PRO A 691 -59.79 -13.85 -8.56
N THR A 692 -60.76 -14.74 -8.37
CA THR A 692 -61.45 -15.45 -9.45
C THR A 692 -62.64 -14.69 -10.04
N THR A 693 -62.97 -13.52 -9.48
CA THR A 693 -64.08 -12.70 -9.97
C THR A 693 -63.57 -11.70 -11.00
N GLY A 694 -64.26 -11.62 -12.13
CA GLY A 694 -64.05 -10.55 -13.11
C GLY A 694 -64.63 -9.23 -12.58
N TYR A 695 -63.84 -8.17 -12.61
CA TYR A 695 -64.27 -6.82 -12.25
C TYR A 695 -64.25 -5.88 -13.46
N SER A 696 -65.27 -5.03 -13.55
CA SER A 696 -65.27 -3.89 -14.47
C SER A 696 -64.99 -2.63 -13.65
N PHE A 697 -63.90 -1.95 -13.98
CA PHE A 697 -63.43 -0.77 -13.28
C PHE A 697 -63.50 0.47 -14.16
N ARG A 698 -63.91 1.60 -13.58
CA ARG A 698 -63.99 2.88 -14.25
C ARG A 698 -63.56 4.02 -13.33
N THR A 699 -62.60 4.81 -13.79
CA THR A 699 -62.03 5.96 -13.06
C THR A 699 -62.07 7.25 -13.89
N GLY A 700 -62.20 8.40 -13.22
CA GLY A 700 -62.22 9.74 -13.82
C GLY A 700 -60.84 10.33 -14.11
N SER A 701 -59.77 9.71 -13.64
CA SER A 701 -58.39 10.10 -13.92
C SER A 701 -57.48 8.87 -14.01
N ASP A 702 -56.31 9.03 -14.62
CA ASP A 702 -55.27 8.01 -14.60
C ASP A 702 -54.87 7.69 -13.16
N VAL A 703 -54.71 6.40 -12.86
CA VAL A 703 -54.38 5.91 -11.52
C VAL A 703 -53.52 4.65 -11.62
N THR A 704 -52.60 4.48 -10.69
CA THR A 704 -51.93 3.19 -10.47
C THR A 704 -52.62 2.50 -9.30
N LEU A 705 -53.36 1.44 -9.60
CA LEU A 705 -53.94 0.56 -8.60
C LEU A 705 -52.80 -0.23 -7.94
N ASN A 706 -52.83 -0.35 -6.61
CA ASN A 706 -51.86 -1.12 -5.85
C ASN A 706 -52.58 -2.22 -5.06
N PHE A 707 -52.51 -3.44 -5.56
CA PHE A 707 -53.08 -4.61 -4.93
C PHE A 707 -52.06 -5.18 -3.94
N THR A 708 -52.26 -4.90 -2.65
CA THR A 708 -51.36 -5.32 -1.57
C THR A 708 -51.97 -6.46 -0.76
N GLY A 709 -51.25 -7.58 -0.65
CA GLY A 709 -51.64 -8.72 0.17
C GLY A 709 -50.44 -9.39 0.82
N THR A 710 -50.67 -10.30 1.77
CA THR A 710 -49.64 -11.16 2.36
C THR A 710 -49.79 -12.59 1.85
N SER A 711 -48.70 -13.37 1.86
CA SER A 711 -48.77 -14.82 1.60
C SER A 711 -49.55 -15.59 2.65
#